data_AF-T1D1F8-F1
#
_entry.id   AF-T1D1F8-F1
#
_cell.length_a   1.000
_cell.length_b   1.000
_cell.length_c   1.000
_cell.angle_alpha   90.00
_cell.angle_beta   90.00
_cell.angle_gamma   90.00
#
_symmetry.space_group_name_H-M   'P 1'
#
loop_
_entity.id
_entity.type
_entity.pdbx_description
1 polymer ?
#
loop_
_entity_poly.entity_id
_entity_poly.type
_entity_poly.pdbx_seq_one_letter_code
_entity_poly.pdbx_strand_id
1 'polypeptide(L)'
;MRSLKSLKILYSHDIFSTQFVGGISRYIFELYIRNKNAKIPIIYSENLYLHKFTKKSHFKGKNRLIWNLNEYFERFLLKSGRFDMYHLSYYKHFKKPKDTLVVVSVYDMIHEIYASSYFKHDTKTSALKAKNCAQADGIIAISHQTKKDLVKILKIPPEKIKVIYLGHSLTKKQIRLNTPESYILFVGNRGGYKNFDTFVYAMQHIIKQYPHIKALCVGADFSKKELALLNSLNLESHFISYAAKDDELYSLYAGAICFVFPSFYEGFGIPILESFFAKCPTILSDIAVFREIATDCALYFEPHKAQDLAFQIEQILQNPQLARSLTAHASKRLEDFSWEKTYQQTMEFYQEIAINHKMRNRVDSVDSMDFVGSMDSSTDLSLDSTMDSTKSSAHTKNLTQSQTHILAHAQTKPQEQGMKKALIIGAGGQDGYFLMKLLLQKSYEVHIIVRHLPYFRDITFVHYDDLYFTNPAHKVIYHYGDITDSSSIVEILQKTKPHEIYNLAGISNVKKSFSMPQNTADSIALGTLRILETIRSIGIDTRFYNAASSEIFGNAKGAQNELTPFDPKSPYAIAKLYALYMVRHYREAYKIFAVNGILFNHESPLRSDEFVSKKIVKAAVQIANGTQEKLYLGNLDSRRDFGYAKDYVECMYLMLQHSTPEDFVIATGEQHSIKEICEIAFAKVGIELEWFGSGINQKGRDKHTKKILIEVNPNYFRPLDIASSIGDSQKAQKLLGWNPKNTSFEELIEIMINAQKQEISNGGGLRKN
;
A
#
# COMPACT_ATOMS: atom_id res chain seq x y z
N MET A 1 -29.01 -6.96 21.91
CA MET A 1 -29.22 -7.05 20.45
C MET A 1 -30.63 -7.57 20.18
N ARG A 2 -31.56 -6.73 19.72
CA ARG A 2 -32.88 -7.23 19.28
C ARG A 2 -32.64 -8.11 18.03
N SER A 3 -33.13 -9.36 18.09
CA SER A 3 -33.17 -10.32 16.99
C SER A 3 -33.60 -9.63 15.68
N LEU A 4 -32.64 -9.44 14.77
CA LEU A 4 -32.91 -8.93 13.43
C LEU A 4 -33.65 -10.02 12.66
N LYS A 5 -34.87 -9.69 12.22
CA LYS A 5 -35.68 -10.52 11.34
C LYS A 5 -34.83 -10.97 10.15
N SER A 6 -34.81 -12.27 9.87
CA SER A 6 -34.04 -12.81 8.75
C SER A 6 -34.62 -12.30 7.41
N LEU A 7 -33.77 -11.68 6.58
CA LEU A 7 -34.16 -11.08 5.30
C LEU A 7 -34.52 -12.16 4.28
N LYS A 8 -35.65 -11.99 3.57
CA LYS A 8 -36.04 -12.81 2.42
C LYS A 8 -35.40 -12.26 1.16
N ILE A 9 -34.62 -13.10 0.48
CA ILE A 9 -33.77 -12.67 -0.64
C ILE A 9 -34.19 -13.39 -1.92
N LEU A 10 -34.31 -12.64 -3.01
CA LEU A 10 -34.44 -13.20 -4.36
C LEU A 10 -33.16 -12.91 -5.15
N TYR A 11 -32.42 -13.95 -5.52
CA TYR A 11 -31.31 -13.83 -6.46
C TYR A 11 -31.82 -14.01 -7.88
N SER A 12 -31.41 -13.17 -8.83
CA SER A 12 -31.94 -13.22 -10.20
C SER A 12 -31.58 -14.51 -10.95
N HIS A 13 -32.44 -14.90 -11.90
CA HIS A 13 -32.19 -16.03 -12.80
C HIS A 13 -31.13 -15.75 -13.88
N ASP A 14 -30.77 -14.49 -14.10
CA ASP A 14 -30.06 -14.01 -15.29
C ASP A 14 -28.76 -14.79 -15.57
N ILE A 15 -27.87 -14.90 -14.59
CA ILE A 15 -26.59 -15.58 -14.78
C ILE A 15 -26.75 -17.09 -14.96
N PHE A 16 -27.71 -17.70 -14.25
CA PHE A 16 -28.00 -19.14 -14.37
C PHE A 16 -28.77 -19.48 -15.64
N SER A 17 -29.34 -18.49 -16.33
CA SER A 17 -30.00 -18.67 -17.63
C SER A 17 -29.05 -18.46 -18.80
N THR A 18 -27.90 -17.82 -18.57
CA THR A 18 -26.92 -17.45 -19.60
C THR A 18 -25.63 -18.28 -19.55
N GLN A 19 -25.13 -18.58 -18.35
CA GLN A 19 -23.91 -19.35 -18.17
C GLN A 19 -24.22 -20.82 -17.90
N PHE A 20 -23.52 -21.71 -18.61
CA PHE A 20 -23.49 -23.13 -18.25
C PHE A 20 -22.66 -23.36 -16.97
N VAL A 21 -21.49 -22.73 -16.89
CA VAL A 21 -20.60 -22.71 -15.72
C VAL A 21 -19.76 -21.43 -15.77
N GLY A 22 -19.38 -20.88 -14.62
CA GLY A 22 -18.52 -19.71 -14.56
C GLY A 22 -18.44 -19.08 -13.17
N GLY A 23 -17.45 -18.21 -12.96
CA GLY A 23 -17.20 -17.59 -11.65
C GLY A 23 -18.38 -16.77 -11.12
N ILE A 24 -19.14 -16.09 -12.00
CA ILE A 24 -20.29 -15.28 -11.61
C ILE A 24 -21.44 -16.16 -11.11
N SER A 25 -21.79 -17.21 -11.87
CA SER A 25 -22.80 -18.18 -11.42
C SER A 25 -22.37 -18.92 -10.15
N ARG A 26 -21.07 -19.19 -9.98
CA ARG A 26 -20.53 -19.76 -8.73
C ARG A 26 -20.73 -18.81 -7.55
N TYR A 27 -20.39 -17.53 -7.69
CA TYR A 27 -20.55 -16.53 -6.63
C TYR A 27 -22.00 -16.46 -6.13
N ILE A 28 -22.97 -16.31 -7.03
CA ILE A 28 -24.39 -16.24 -6.63
C ILE A 28 -24.85 -17.57 -6.03
N PHE A 29 -24.37 -18.70 -6.55
CA PHE A 29 -24.69 -20.01 -5.99
C PHE A 29 -24.16 -20.17 -4.56
N GLU A 30 -22.94 -19.75 -4.27
CA GLU A 30 -22.33 -19.81 -2.93
C GLU A 30 -23.08 -18.93 -1.92
N LEU A 31 -23.60 -17.77 -2.35
CA LEU A 31 -24.48 -16.94 -1.53
C LEU A 31 -25.85 -17.59 -1.31
N TYR A 32 -26.40 -18.26 -2.32
CA TYR A 32 -27.70 -18.91 -2.27
C TYR A 32 -27.70 -20.11 -1.31
N ILE A 33 -26.75 -21.03 -1.44
CA ILE A 33 -26.73 -22.26 -0.64
C ILE A 33 -26.52 -22.00 0.86
N ARG A 34 -25.92 -20.86 1.23
CA ARG A 34 -25.73 -20.43 2.62
C ARG A 34 -26.93 -19.70 3.21
N ASN A 35 -27.88 -19.26 2.39
CA ASN A 35 -29.04 -18.51 2.86
C ASN A 35 -30.34 -19.32 2.79
N LYS A 36 -30.81 -19.80 3.95
CA LYS A 36 -32.07 -20.55 4.07
C LYS A 36 -33.32 -19.78 3.63
N ASN A 37 -33.27 -18.45 3.60
CA ASN A 37 -34.38 -17.57 3.19
C ASN A 37 -34.20 -17.00 1.78
N ALA A 38 -33.25 -17.53 1.01
CA ALA A 38 -33.06 -17.14 -0.37
C ALA A 38 -33.85 -18.01 -1.36
N LYS A 39 -34.20 -17.42 -2.50
CA LYS A 39 -34.77 -18.12 -3.65
C LYS A 39 -34.05 -17.69 -4.93
N ILE A 40 -33.96 -18.61 -5.89
CA ILE A 40 -33.60 -18.31 -7.28
C ILE A 40 -34.81 -18.69 -8.16
N PRO A 41 -35.37 -17.76 -8.96
CA PRO A 41 -36.58 -17.98 -9.73
C PRO A 41 -36.28 -18.75 -11.04
N ILE A 42 -35.99 -20.04 -10.90
CA ILE A 42 -35.64 -20.92 -12.02
C ILE A 42 -36.72 -21.98 -12.20
N ILE A 43 -37.36 -22.00 -13.36
CA ILE A 43 -38.17 -23.15 -13.80
C ILE A 43 -37.27 -24.17 -14.50
N TYR A 44 -36.39 -23.72 -15.40
CA TYR A 44 -35.43 -24.57 -16.10
C TYR A 44 -34.08 -23.86 -16.23
N SER A 45 -32.98 -24.58 -16.00
CA SER A 45 -31.62 -24.10 -16.21
C SER A 45 -30.70 -25.27 -16.52
N GLU A 46 -29.75 -25.06 -17.42
CA GLU A 46 -28.65 -25.99 -17.70
C GLU A 46 -27.39 -25.65 -16.92
N ASN A 47 -27.43 -24.64 -16.04
CA ASN A 47 -26.27 -24.27 -15.26
C ASN A 47 -25.86 -25.41 -14.33
N LEU A 48 -24.57 -25.74 -14.35
CA LEU A 48 -23.98 -26.88 -13.67
C LEU A 48 -24.30 -26.89 -12.17
N TYR A 49 -24.36 -25.72 -11.53
CA TYR A 49 -24.54 -25.63 -10.08
C TYR A 49 -25.98 -25.89 -9.62
N LEU A 50 -27.00 -25.76 -10.50
CA LEU A 50 -28.41 -25.91 -10.12
C LEU A 50 -28.97 -27.33 -10.30
N HIS A 51 -28.18 -28.28 -10.83
CA HIS A 51 -28.38 -29.74 -10.83
C HIS A 51 -29.78 -30.31 -11.24
N LYS A 52 -30.70 -29.53 -11.81
CA LYS A 52 -32.06 -30.01 -12.09
C LYS A 52 -32.25 -30.75 -13.41
N PHE A 53 -31.37 -30.58 -14.40
CA PHE A 53 -31.56 -31.18 -15.73
C PHE A 53 -30.21 -31.62 -16.34
N THR A 54 -30.03 -32.94 -16.52
CA THR A 54 -28.79 -33.54 -17.02
C THR A 54 -28.76 -33.76 -18.53
N LYS A 55 -29.90 -33.61 -19.23
CA LYS A 55 -29.99 -33.77 -20.69
C LYS A 55 -29.97 -32.42 -21.41
N LYS A 56 -28.90 -32.18 -22.17
CA LYS A 56 -28.82 -31.08 -23.14
C LYS A 56 -29.80 -31.35 -24.28
N SER A 57 -30.86 -30.55 -24.36
CA SER A 57 -31.75 -30.53 -25.53
C SER A 57 -31.21 -29.53 -26.56
N HIS A 58 -31.09 -29.91 -27.83
CA HIS A 58 -30.53 -29.04 -28.87
C HIS A 58 -31.61 -28.69 -29.91
N PHE A 59 -32.30 -27.56 -29.70
CA PHE A 59 -33.19 -26.98 -30.72
C PHE A 59 -32.99 -25.46 -30.82
N LYS A 60 -33.23 -24.91 -32.01
CA LYS A 60 -33.04 -23.48 -32.31
C LYS A 60 -34.00 -22.62 -31.48
N GLY A 61 -33.48 -21.59 -30.80
CA GLY A 61 -34.29 -20.69 -29.98
C GLY A 61 -34.50 -21.12 -28.52
N LYS A 62 -34.00 -22.30 -28.11
CA LYS A 62 -34.09 -22.82 -26.74
C LYS A 62 -33.64 -21.83 -25.67
N ASN A 63 -32.47 -21.20 -25.81
CA ASN A 63 -31.95 -20.28 -24.80
C ASN A 63 -32.86 -19.07 -24.60
N ARG A 64 -33.49 -18.58 -25.69
CA ARG A 64 -34.49 -17.51 -25.62
C ARG A 64 -35.77 -17.97 -24.92
N LEU A 65 -36.21 -19.20 -25.17
CA LEU A 65 -37.37 -19.78 -24.48
C LEU A 65 -37.12 -19.92 -22.98
N ILE A 66 -35.99 -20.51 -22.58
CA ILE A 66 -35.58 -20.67 -21.18
C ILE A 66 -35.49 -19.31 -20.49
N TRP A 67 -34.83 -18.35 -21.14
CA TRP A 67 -34.73 -16.98 -20.63
C TRP A 67 -36.11 -16.37 -20.38
N ASN A 68 -37.00 -16.38 -21.37
CA ASN A 68 -38.33 -15.79 -21.25
C ASN A 68 -39.20 -16.47 -20.18
N LEU A 69 -39.06 -17.79 -20.05
CA LEU A 69 -39.80 -18.60 -19.08
C LEU A 69 -39.34 -18.30 -17.65
N ASN A 70 -38.03 -18.26 -17.39
CA ASN A 70 -37.49 -17.83 -16.10
C ASN A 70 -37.77 -16.35 -15.81
N GLU A 71 -37.70 -15.47 -16.82
CA GLU A 71 -38.04 -14.05 -16.71
C GLU A 71 -39.49 -13.84 -16.26
N TYR A 72 -40.42 -14.57 -16.88
CA TYR A 72 -41.83 -14.54 -16.51
C TYR A 72 -42.03 -14.97 -15.07
N PHE A 73 -41.38 -16.06 -14.65
CA PHE A 73 -41.47 -16.58 -13.28
C PHE A 73 -40.86 -15.64 -12.25
N GLU A 74 -39.71 -15.04 -12.54
CA GLU A 74 -39.09 -14.04 -11.68
C GLU A 74 -39.99 -12.82 -11.49
N ARG A 75 -40.59 -12.31 -12.57
CA ARG A 75 -41.55 -11.18 -12.49
C ARG A 75 -42.80 -11.55 -11.68
N PHE A 76 -43.31 -12.76 -11.85
CA PHE A 76 -44.42 -13.28 -11.06
C PHE A 76 -44.04 -13.33 -9.56
N LEU A 77 -42.87 -13.87 -9.23
CA LEU A 77 -42.38 -13.94 -7.84
C LEU A 77 -42.12 -12.57 -7.23
N LEU A 78 -41.54 -11.62 -7.97
CA LEU A 78 -41.34 -10.25 -7.49
C LEU A 78 -42.67 -9.51 -7.23
N LYS A 79 -43.75 -9.85 -7.96
CA LYS A 79 -45.09 -9.26 -7.73
C LYS A 79 -45.87 -9.96 -6.61
N SER A 80 -45.79 -11.29 -6.54
CA SER A 80 -46.60 -12.12 -5.62
C SER A 80 -45.90 -12.38 -4.28
N GLY A 81 -44.57 -12.33 -4.25
CA GLY A 81 -43.75 -12.60 -3.08
C GLY A 81 -43.36 -11.32 -2.34
N ARG A 82 -43.40 -11.36 -1.00
CA ARG A 82 -42.79 -10.33 -0.15
C ARG A 82 -41.31 -10.66 0.04
N PHE A 83 -40.45 -10.06 -0.77
CA PHE A 83 -38.99 -10.11 -0.65
C PHE A 83 -38.46 -8.80 -0.13
N ASP A 84 -37.51 -8.87 0.80
CA ASP A 84 -36.85 -7.69 1.37
C ASP A 84 -35.74 -7.19 0.44
N MET A 85 -35.05 -8.12 -0.24
CA MET A 85 -33.92 -7.83 -1.12
C MET A 85 -34.03 -8.59 -2.44
N TYR A 86 -33.73 -7.91 -3.55
CA TYR A 86 -33.56 -8.49 -4.88
C TYR A 86 -32.11 -8.23 -5.33
N HIS A 87 -31.35 -9.32 -5.52
CA HIS A 87 -29.94 -9.25 -5.90
C HIS A 87 -29.75 -9.82 -7.30
N LEU A 88 -29.17 -9.03 -8.20
CA LEU A 88 -28.94 -9.43 -9.58
C LEU A 88 -27.54 -9.07 -10.07
N SER A 89 -27.17 -9.66 -11.21
CA SER A 89 -26.01 -9.22 -11.98
C SER A 89 -26.36 -7.96 -12.80
N TYR A 90 -25.39 -7.43 -13.53
CA TYR A 90 -25.61 -6.30 -14.42
C TYR A 90 -26.05 -6.67 -15.86
N TYR A 91 -26.17 -7.96 -16.20
CA TYR A 91 -26.42 -8.42 -17.58
C TYR A 91 -27.89 -8.34 -18.04
N LYS A 92 -28.82 -8.15 -17.11
CA LYS A 92 -30.26 -8.12 -17.38
C LYS A 92 -30.84 -6.74 -17.13
N HIS A 93 -31.77 -6.31 -17.97
CA HIS A 93 -32.59 -5.14 -17.68
C HIS A 93 -33.70 -5.48 -16.68
N PHE A 94 -33.85 -4.65 -15.65
CA PHE A 94 -34.96 -4.73 -14.70
C PHE A 94 -35.59 -3.36 -14.48
N LYS A 95 -36.85 -3.39 -14.03
CA LYS A 95 -37.56 -2.25 -13.45
C LYS A 95 -37.60 -2.44 -11.94
N LYS A 96 -37.10 -1.46 -11.19
CA LYS A 96 -37.06 -1.53 -9.72
C LYS A 96 -38.45 -1.83 -9.12
N PRO A 97 -38.62 -2.91 -8.35
CA PRO A 97 -39.86 -3.17 -7.63
C PRO A 97 -40.12 -2.08 -6.57
N LYS A 98 -41.38 -1.75 -6.29
CA LYS A 98 -41.72 -0.65 -5.37
C LYS A 98 -41.31 -0.94 -3.92
N ASP A 99 -41.52 -2.17 -3.46
CA ASP A 99 -41.40 -2.53 -2.04
C ASP A 99 -40.20 -3.45 -1.74
N THR A 100 -39.24 -3.54 -2.68
CA THR A 100 -38.07 -4.43 -2.55
C THR A 100 -36.80 -3.67 -2.86
N LEU A 101 -35.83 -3.75 -1.94
CA LEU A 101 -34.52 -3.15 -2.13
C LEU A 101 -33.73 -3.93 -3.18
N VAL A 102 -32.93 -3.22 -3.98
CA VAL A 102 -32.17 -3.82 -5.07
C VAL A 102 -30.69 -3.67 -4.87
N VAL A 103 -29.97 -4.78 -4.92
CA VAL A 103 -28.50 -4.81 -4.96
C VAL A 103 -28.01 -5.33 -6.29
N VAL A 104 -27.00 -4.68 -6.86
CA VAL A 104 -26.32 -5.13 -8.08
C VAL A 104 -24.88 -5.50 -7.74
N SER A 105 -24.43 -6.70 -8.12
CA SER A 105 -23.00 -7.03 -8.08
C SER A 105 -22.32 -6.70 -9.39
N VAL A 106 -21.17 -6.05 -9.31
CA VAL A 106 -20.31 -5.72 -10.45
C VAL A 106 -18.98 -6.45 -10.29
N TYR A 107 -18.66 -7.24 -11.31
CA TYR A 107 -17.53 -8.17 -11.31
C TYR A 107 -16.29 -7.60 -11.99
N ASP A 108 -16.45 -6.65 -12.89
CA ASP A 108 -15.38 -6.03 -13.67
C ASP A 108 -15.90 -4.80 -14.42
N MET A 109 -14.97 -4.01 -14.95
CA MET A 109 -15.24 -2.88 -15.86
C MET A 109 -14.59 -3.09 -17.25
N ILE A 110 -14.45 -4.34 -17.69
CA ILE A 110 -13.73 -4.71 -18.92
C ILE A 110 -14.41 -4.11 -20.16
N HIS A 111 -15.74 -4.19 -20.24
CA HIS A 111 -16.51 -3.67 -21.37
C HIS A 111 -16.38 -2.15 -21.51
N GLU A 112 -16.23 -1.44 -20.39
CA GLU A 112 -16.06 0.00 -20.36
C GLU A 112 -14.62 0.43 -20.65
N ILE A 113 -13.64 -0.24 -20.04
CA ILE A 113 -12.21 0.10 -20.19
C ILE A 113 -11.71 -0.21 -21.60
N TYR A 114 -12.16 -1.32 -22.19
CA TYR A 114 -11.72 -1.78 -23.51
C TYR A 114 -12.79 -1.63 -24.61
N ALA A 115 -13.75 -0.73 -24.41
CA ALA A 115 -14.85 -0.48 -25.35
C ALA A 115 -14.36 -0.20 -26.79
N SER A 116 -13.27 0.55 -26.92
CA SER A 116 -12.69 0.99 -28.21
C SER A 116 -11.76 -0.03 -28.86
N SER A 117 -11.32 -1.05 -28.14
CA SER A 117 -10.30 -2.00 -28.61
C SER A 117 -10.89 -3.39 -28.88
N TYR A 118 -11.33 -4.09 -27.83
CA TYR A 118 -11.78 -5.49 -27.94
C TYR A 118 -13.26 -5.63 -28.23
N PHE A 119 -14.06 -4.65 -27.81
CA PHE A 119 -15.52 -4.75 -27.87
C PHE A 119 -16.16 -3.92 -28.96
N LYS A 120 -15.39 -3.43 -29.98
CA LYS A 120 -15.86 -2.57 -31.09
C LYS A 120 -17.40 -2.53 -31.17
N HIS A 121 -18.00 -1.52 -30.52
CA HIS A 121 -19.44 -1.27 -30.41
C HIS A 121 -20.29 -1.90 -29.27
N ASP A 122 -19.73 -2.53 -28.23
CA ASP A 122 -20.52 -2.95 -27.05
C ASP A 122 -20.83 -1.78 -26.10
N THR A 123 -21.76 -0.94 -26.54
CA THR A 123 -22.39 0.08 -25.70
C THR A 123 -23.55 -0.48 -24.89
N LYS A 124 -24.06 -1.68 -25.23
CA LYS A 124 -25.28 -2.22 -24.63
C LYS A 124 -25.01 -2.76 -23.23
N THR A 125 -23.98 -3.58 -23.05
CA THR A 125 -23.61 -4.12 -21.73
C THR A 125 -23.22 -2.99 -20.79
N SER A 126 -22.40 -2.05 -21.27
CA SER A 126 -21.94 -0.90 -20.50
C SER A 126 -23.09 0.05 -20.12
N ALA A 127 -23.97 0.40 -21.07
CA ALA A 127 -25.14 1.24 -20.77
C ALA A 127 -26.12 0.55 -19.83
N LEU A 128 -26.29 -0.76 -19.97
CA LEU A 128 -27.14 -1.54 -19.07
C LEU A 128 -26.55 -1.60 -17.66
N LYS A 129 -25.25 -1.83 -17.52
CA LYS A 129 -24.53 -1.78 -16.24
C LYS A 129 -24.71 -0.43 -15.57
N ALA A 130 -24.49 0.66 -16.30
CA ALA A 130 -24.70 2.02 -15.81
C ALA A 130 -26.13 2.25 -15.31
N LYS A 131 -27.13 1.88 -16.13
CA LYS A 131 -28.55 2.01 -15.78
C LYS A 131 -28.90 1.20 -14.52
N ASN A 132 -28.45 -0.05 -14.45
CA ASN A 132 -28.72 -0.94 -13.33
C ASN A 132 -28.05 -0.44 -12.04
N CYS A 133 -26.80 0.01 -12.11
CA CYS A 133 -26.08 0.59 -10.98
C CYS A 133 -26.75 1.86 -10.47
N ALA A 134 -27.19 2.75 -11.38
CA ALA A 134 -27.83 4.01 -11.00
C ALA A 134 -29.14 3.80 -10.22
N GLN A 135 -29.97 2.83 -10.65
CA GLN A 135 -31.26 2.54 -10.00
C GLN A 135 -31.17 1.62 -8.78
N ALA A 136 -30.00 1.02 -8.50
CA ALA A 136 -29.81 0.15 -7.34
C ALA A 136 -29.77 0.93 -6.01
N ASP A 137 -30.20 0.26 -4.93
CA ASP A 137 -30.10 0.75 -3.55
C ASP A 137 -28.70 0.53 -2.98
N GLY A 138 -28.03 -0.53 -3.42
CA GLY A 138 -26.63 -0.79 -3.10
C GLY A 138 -25.91 -1.56 -4.20
N ILE A 139 -24.59 -1.46 -4.21
CA ILE A 139 -23.73 -2.11 -5.21
C ILE A 139 -22.63 -2.86 -4.48
N ILE A 140 -22.40 -4.10 -4.91
CA ILE A 140 -21.27 -4.90 -4.46
C ILE A 140 -20.22 -4.88 -5.57
N ALA A 141 -19.05 -4.30 -5.29
CA ALA A 141 -17.86 -4.43 -6.11
C ALA A 141 -16.99 -5.56 -5.55
N ILE A 142 -16.43 -6.40 -6.42
CA ILE A 142 -15.63 -7.54 -5.95
C ILE A 142 -14.18 -7.19 -5.61
N SER A 143 -13.76 -5.93 -5.84
CA SER A 143 -12.45 -5.39 -5.47
C SER A 143 -12.51 -3.87 -5.29
N HIS A 144 -11.54 -3.30 -4.60
CA HIS A 144 -11.35 -1.85 -4.53
C HIS A 144 -11.08 -1.27 -5.92
N GLN A 145 -10.35 -1.99 -6.77
CA GLN A 145 -10.17 -1.57 -8.16
C GLN A 145 -11.52 -1.46 -8.91
N THR A 146 -12.40 -2.46 -8.79
CA THR A 146 -13.75 -2.40 -9.40
C THR A 146 -14.58 -1.24 -8.83
N LYS A 147 -14.51 -0.99 -7.52
CA LYS A 147 -15.18 0.18 -6.90
C LYS A 147 -14.65 1.50 -7.47
N LYS A 148 -13.33 1.64 -7.58
CA LYS A 148 -12.69 2.83 -8.13
C LYS A 148 -13.14 3.09 -9.57
N ASP A 149 -13.21 2.04 -10.39
CA ASP A 149 -13.64 2.17 -11.78
C ASP A 149 -15.13 2.51 -11.90
N LEU A 150 -15.99 1.95 -11.04
CA LEU A 150 -17.42 2.33 -10.96
C LEU A 150 -17.60 3.82 -10.65
N VAL A 151 -16.88 4.34 -9.65
CA VAL A 151 -16.93 5.76 -9.30
C VAL A 151 -16.38 6.62 -10.43
N LYS A 152 -15.23 6.23 -11.01
CA LYS A 152 -14.55 7.02 -12.04
C LYS A 152 -15.31 7.07 -13.36
N ILE A 153 -15.76 5.91 -13.85
CA ILE A 153 -16.31 5.73 -15.19
C ILE A 153 -17.83 5.93 -15.21
N LEU A 154 -18.55 5.27 -14.29
CA LEU A 154 -20.02 5.32 -14.25
C LEU A 154 -20.58 6.40 -13.30
N LYS A 155 -19.71 7.14 -12.60
CA LYS A 155 -20.07 8.21 -11.67
C LYS A 155 -21.03 7.76 -10.56
N ILE A 156 -20.91 6.49 -10.16
CA ILE A 156 -21.70 5.96 -9.04
C ILE A 156 -21.18 6.56 -7.73
N PRO A 157 -22.07 7.05 -6.84
CA PRO A 157 -21.66 7.55 -5.53
C PRO A 157 -20.95 6.47 -4.69
N PRO A 158 -19.77 6.77 -4.11
CA PRO A 158 -18.94 5.78 -3.41
C PRO A 158 -19.61 5.15 -2.19
N GLU A 159 -20.55 5.84 -1.55
CA GLU A 159 -21.35 5.38 -0.41
C GLU A 159 -22.38 4.31 -0.79
N LYS A 160 -22.76 4.21 -2.07
CA LYS A 160 -23.60 3.11 -2.57
C LYS A 160 -22.82 1.82 -2.78
N ILE A 161 -21.48 1.85 -2.77
CA ILE A 161 -20.64 0.73 -3.19
C ILE A 161 -19.91 0.11 -1.99
N LYS A 162 -20.20 -1.15 -1.71
CA LYS A 162 -19.44 -1.99 -0.78
C LYS A 162 -18.47 -2.87 -1.55
N VAL A 163 -17.22 -2.95 -1.09
CA VAL A 163 -16.26 -3.93 -1.59
C VAL A 163 -16.42 -5.22 -0.79
N ILE A 164 -16.65 -6.33 -1.48
CA ILE A 164 -16.76 -7.67 -0.88
C ILE A 164 -15.99 -8.64 -1.75
N TYR A 165 -14.92 -9.20 -1.20
CA TYR A 165 -14.06 -10.14 -1.93
C TYR A 165 -14.72 -11.49 -2.14
N LEU A 166 -14.24 -12.21 -3.15
CA LEU A 166 -14.69 -13.57 -3.46
C LEU A 166 -13.87 -14.62 -2.71
N GLY A 167 -14.46 -15.80 -2.52
CA GLY A 167 -13.74 -16.99 -2.07
C GLY A 167 -13.22 -17.85 -3.22
N HIS A 168 -12.42 -18.86 -2.89
CA HIS A 168 -12.03 -19.91 -3.84
C HIS A 168 -12.93 -21.15 -3.69
N SER A 169 -13.12 -21.87 -4.80
CA SER A 169 -13.92 -23.11 -4.85
C SER A 169 -13.09 -24.37 -5.11
N LEU A 170 -11.77 -24.22 -5.26
CA LEU A 170 -10.87 -25.32 -5.57
C LEU A 170 -10.92 -26.38 -4.48
N THR A 171 -11.17 -27.63 -4.87
CA THR A 171 -11.18 -28.78 -3.95
C THR A 171 -9.86 -29.53 -4.04
N LYS A 172 -9.32 -29.92 -2.87
CA LYS A 172 -8.07 -30.67 -2.83
C LYS A 172 -8.31 -32.12 -3.25
N LYS A 173 -8.05 -32.42 -4.52
CA LYS A 173 -8.08 -33.76 -5.09
C LYS A 173 -6.81 -34.00 -5.89
N GLN A 174 -5.90 -34.80 -5.33
CA GLN A 174 -4.68 -35.19 -6.02
C GLN A 174 -4.98 -36.38 -6.94
N ILE A 175 -4.83 -36.19 -8.25
CA ILE A 175 -4.99 -37.22 -9.26
C ILE A 175 -3.81 -37.22 -10.21
N ARG A 176 -3.46 -38.39 -10.72
CA ARG A 176 -2.36 -38.53 -11.69
C ARG A 176 -2.86 -38.07 -13.06
N LEU A 177 -2.25 -37.01 -13.58
CA LEU A 177 -2.58 -36.44 -14.88
C LEU A 177 -1.48 -36.72 -15.89
N ASN A 178 -1.83 -36.73 -17.18
CA ASN A 178 -0.85 -36.80 -18.26
C ASN A 178 -0.39 -35.38 -18.61
N THR A 179 0.52 -34.84 -17.80
CA THR A 179 1.14 -33.52 -18.01
C THR A 179 2.63 -33.68 -18.33
N PRO A 180 3.29 -32.64 -18.89
CA PRO A 180 4.75 -32.60 -18.91
C PRO A 180 5.34 -32.76 -17.53
N GLU A 181 6.58 -33.24 -17.46
CA GLU A 181 7.33 -33.37 -16.20
C GLU A 181 7.62 -32.00 -15.56
N SER A 182 7.90 -30.99 -16.38
CA SER A 182 8.21 -29.63 -15.95
C SER A 182 7.45 -28.63 -16.80
N TYR A 183 6.55 -27.87 -16.17
CA TYR A 183 5.76 -26.88 -16.89
C TYR A 183 5.46 -25.63 -16.08
N ILE A 184 5.28 -24.54 -16.83
CA ILE A 184 4.74 -23.27 -16.35
C ILE A 184 3.27 -23.21 -16.76
N LEU A 185 2.43 -22.89 -15.79
CA LEU A 185 0.98 -22.99 -15.94
C LEU A 185 0.36 -21.64 -16.31
N PHE A 186 -0.51 -21.66 -17.32
CA PHE A 186 -1.43 -20.58 -17.64
C PHE A 186 -2.86 -21.13 -17.52
N VAL A 187 -3.74 -20.43 -16.81
CA VAL A 187 -5.14 -20.87 -16.61
C VAL A 187 -6.11 -19.78 -17.06
N GLY A 188 -7.02 -20.14 -17.94
CA GLY A 188 -8.15 -19.31 -18.34
C GLY A 188 -8.18 -18.97 -19.82
N ASN A 189 -9.03 -18.00 -20.17
CA ASN A 189 -9.12 -17.48 -21.53
C ASN A 189 -7.85 -16.71 -21.90
N ARG A 190 -7.49 -16.71 -23.19
CA ARG A 190 -6.27 -16.08 -23.75
C ARG A 190 -6.56 -14.87 -24.64
N GLY A 191 -7.82 -14.48 -24.77
CA GLY A 191 -8.21 -13.34 -25.61
C GLY A 191 -7.82 -11.98 -25.03
N GLY A 192 -7.25 -11.11 -25.89
CA GLY A 192 -7.14 -9.67 -25.68
C GLY A 192 -6.41 -9.28 -24.40
N TYR A 193 -7.16 -8.72 -23.44
CA TYR A 193 -6.63 -8.19 -22.18
C TYR A 193 -5.96 -9.24 -21.28
N LYS A 194 -6.18 -10.54 -21.53
CA LYS A 194 -5.51 -11.64 -20.84
C LYS A 194 -4.03 -11.79 -21.23
N ASN A 195 -3.58 -11.05 -22.24
CA ASN A 195 -2.18 -10.81 -22.57
C ASN A 195 -1.35 -12.10 -22.77
N PHE A 196 -1.93 -13.06 -23.50
CA PHE A 196 -1.25 -14.32 -23.79
C PHE A 196 0.04 -14.12 -24.61
N ASP A 197 0.09 -13.12 -25.48
CA ASP A 197 1.26 -12.81 -26.30
C ASP A 197 2.50 -12.55 -25.42
N THR A 198 2.39 -11.77 -24.33
CA THR A 198 3.51 -11.52 -23.40
C THR A 198 4.01 -12.80 -22.75
N PHE A 199 3.11 -13.71 -22.38
CA PHE A 199 3.48 -15.02 -21.87
C PHE A 199 4.22 -15.86 -22.92
N VAL A 200 3.78 -15.84 -24.18
CA VAL A 200 4.46 -16.54 -25.28
C VAL A 200 5.88 -16.00 -25.48
N TYR A 201 6.06 -14.67 -25.52
CA TYR A 201 7.38 -14.06 -25.66
C TYR A 201 8.29 -14.35 -24.45
N ALA A 202 7.75 -14.36 -23.24
CA ALA A 202 8.52 -14.71 -22.05
C ALA A 202 8.99 -16.18 -22.11
N MET A 203 8.08 -17.09 -22.48
CA MET A 203 8.42 -18.50 -22.66
C MET A 203 9.48 -18.72 -23.76
N GLN A 204 9.50 -17.89 -24.82
CA GLN A 204 10.57 -17.95 -25.82
C GLN A 204 11.97 -17.78 -25.18
N HIS A 205 12.10 -16.89 -24.21
CA HIS A 205 13.35 -16.69 -23.46
C HIS A 205 13.65 -17.90 -22.57
N ILE A 206 12.65 -18.38 -21.82
CA ILE A 206 12.80 -19.53 -20.92
C ILE A 206 13.20 -20.80 -21.66
N ILE A 207 12.55 -21.11 -22.78
CA ILE A 207 12.79 -22.35 -23.55
C ILE A 207 14.19 -22.37 -24.16
N LYS A 208 14.74 -21.22 -24.54
CA LYS A 208 16.13 -21.13 -25.03
C LYS A 208 17.15 -21.60 -23.99
N GLN A 209 16.89 -21.33 -22.71
CA GLN A 209 17.78 -21.70 -21.61
C GLN A 209 17.39 -23.04 -20.96
N TYR A 210 16.10 -23.37 -20.96
CA TYR A 210 15.50 -24.54 -20.31
C TYR A 210 14.58 -25.29 -21.29
N PRO A 211 15.13 -25.98 -22.31
CA PRO A 211 14.35 -26.57 -23.41
C PRO A 211 13.41 -27.72 -22.99
N HIS A 212 13.60 -28.28 -21.79
CA HIS A 212 12.74 -29.31 -21.23
C HIS A 212 11.44 -28.74 -20.63
N ILE A 213 11.39 -27.44 -20.32
CA ILE A 213 10.21 -26.79 -19.74
C ILE A 213 9.16 -26.54 -20.82
N LYS A 214 7.91 -26.87 -20.51
CA LYS A 214 6.74 -26.64 -21.38
C LYS A 214 5.81 -25.58 -20.81
N ALA A 215 5.02 -24.93 -21.65
CA ALA A 215 3.89 -24.10 -21.24
C ALA A 215 2.61 -24.94 -21.29
N LEU A 216 1.97 -25.16 -20.13
CA LEU A 216 0.69 -25.85 -20.04
C LEU A 216 -0.43 -24.81 -19.93
N CYS A 217 -1.25 -24.70 -20.97
CA CYS A 217 -2.32 -23.70 -21.09
C CYS A 217 -3.68 -24.37 -20.88
N VAL A 218 -4.26 -24.17 -19.70
CA VAL A 218 -5.56 -24.72 -19.33
C VAL A 218 -6.68 -23.81 -19.84
N GLY A 219 -7.57 -24.36 -20.66
CA GLY A 219 -8.69 -23.62 -21.24
C GLY A 219 -9.14 -24.21 -22.58
N ALA A 220 -9.69 -23.37 -23.44
CA ALA A 220 -10.04 -23.75 -24.81
C ALA A 220 -8.78 -24.06 -25.63
N ASP A 221 -8.96 -24.72 -26.78
CA ASP A 221 -7.89 -24.96 -27.75
C ASP A 221 -7.29 -23.68 -28.32
N PHE A 222 -6.05 -23.77 -28.81
CA PHE A 222 -5.36 -22.62 -29.40
C PHE A 222 -6.10 -22.09 -30.62
N SER A 223 -6.34 -20.79 -30.66
CA SER A 223 -6.95 -20.15 -31.82
C SER A 223 -5.99 -20.13 -33.01
N LYS A 224 -6.49 -19.93 -34.23
CA LYS A 224 -5.64 -19.77 -35.44
C LYS A 224 -4.58 -18.67 -35.27
N LYS A 225 -4.93 -17.57 -34.59
CA LYS A 225 -4.00 -16.46 -34.32
C LYS A 225 -2.90 -16.88 -33.33
N GLU A 226 -3.27 -17.60 -32.27
CA GLU A 226 -2.33 -18.11 -31.27
C GLU A 226 -1.35 -19.10 -31.91
N LEU A 227 -1.86 -20.05 -32.71
CA LEU A 227 -1.03 -21.00 -33.45
C LEU A 227 -0.09 -20.30 -34.44
N ALA A 228 -0.55 -19.27 -35.14
CA ALA A 228 0.30 -18.49 -36.05
C ALA A 228 1.45 -17.78 -35.30
N LEU A 229 1.17 -17.21 -34.12
CA LEU A 229 2.21 -16.61 -33.27
C LEU A 229 3.23 -17.66 -32.81
N LEU A 230 2.76 -18.80 -32.29
CA LEU A 230 3.62 -19.89 -31.83
C LEU A 230 4.53 -20.41 -32.95
N ASN A 231 3.95 -20.66 -34.14
CA ASN A 231 4.70 -21.12 -35.31
C ASN A 231 5.73 -20.08 -35.77
N SER A 232 5.41 -18.79 -35.75
CA SER A 232 6.35 -17.73 -36.14
C SER A 232 7.59 -17.65 -35.24
N LEU A 233 7.49 -18.17 -34.01
CA LEU A 233 8.56 -18.20 -33.03
C LEU A 233 9.17 -19.61 -32.87
N ASN A 234 8.70 -20.62 -33.63
CA ASN A 234 9.05 -22.03 -33.53
C ASN A 234 8.83 -22.62 -32.13
N LEU A 235 7.68 -22.31 -31.51
CA LEU A 235 7.34 -22.70 -30.12
C LEU A 235 6.20 -23.73 -30.02
N GLU A 236 5.64 -24.20 -31.13
CA GLU A 236 4.47 -25.07 -31.18
C GLU A 236 4.65 -26.38 -30.39
N SER A 237 5.86 -26.96 -30.40
CA SER A 237 6.19 -28.16 -29.64
C SER A 237 6.40 -27.92 -28.13
N HIS A 238 6.34 -26.67 -27.68
CA HIS A 238 6.55 -26.27 -26.29
C HIS A 238 5.27 -25.80 -25.59
N PHE A 239 4.20 -25.58 -26.33
CA PHE A 239 2.91 -25.13 -25.82
C PHE A 239 1.87 -26.24 -25.92
N ILE A 240 1.22 -26.55 -24.81
CA ILE A 240 0.21 -27.60 -24.72
C ILE A 240 -1.11 -26.99 -24.27
N SER A 241 -2.16 -27.18 -25.07
CA SER A 241 -3.53 -26.89 -24.66
C SER A 241 -4.08 -28.04 -23.83
N TYR A 242 -4.70 -27.76 -22.69
CA TYR A 242 -5.28 -28.76 -21.81
C TYR A 242 -6.71 -28.39 -21.41
N ALA A 243 -7.68 -29.19 -21.82
CA ALA A 243 -9.09 -29.03 -21.44
C ALA A 243 -9.36 -29.70 -20.10
N ALA A 244 -9.08 -29.00 -18.99
CA ALA A 244 -9.21 -29.54 -17.65
C ALA A 244 -10.67 -29.67 -17.18
N LYS A 245 -10.94 -30.70 -16.37
CA LYS A 245 -12.12 -30.78 -15.51
C LYS A 245 -11.87 -30.05 -14.19
N ASP A 246 -12.94 -29.60 -13.52
CA ASP A 246 -12.85 -28.89 -12.24
C ASP A 246 -12.05 -29.66 -11.16
N ASP A 247 -12.13 -31.00 -11.15
CA ASP A 247 -11.44 -31.86 -10.19
C ASP A 247 -9.98 -32.17 -10.56
N GLU A 248 -9.52 -31.75 -11.74
CA GLU A 248 -8.13 -31.85 -12.20
C GLU A 248 -7.33 -30.58 -11.88
N LEU A 249 -7.99 -29.42 -11.77
CA LEU A 249 -7.34 -28.12 -11.59
C LEU A 249 -6.36 -28.08 -10.41
N TYR A 250 -6.71 -28.71 -9.28
CA TYR A 250 -5.80 -28.73 -8.11
C TYR A 250 -4.47 -29.39 -8.43
N SER A 251 -4.51 -30.53 -9.13
CA SER A 251 -3.30 -31.28 -9.50
C SER A 251 -2.46 -30.54 -10.55
N LEU A 252 -3.11 -29.76 -11.42
CA LEU A 252 -2.42 -28.92 -12.41
C LEU A 252 -1.70 -27.74 -11.75
N TYR A 253 -2.32 -27.04 -10.80
CA TYR A 253 -1.61 -26.00 -10.04
C TYR A 253 -0.50 -26.59 -9.17
N ALA A 254 -0.80 -27.66 -8.41
CA ALA A 254 0.15 -28.27 -7.48
C ALA A 254 1.37 -28.88 -8.18
N GLY A 255 1.22 -29.31 -9.44
CA GLY A 255 2.31 -29.87 -10.25
C GLY A 255 3.10 -28.85 -11.07
N ALA A 256 2.68 -27.59 -11.11
CA ALA A 256 3.35 -26.55 -11.89
C ALA A 256 4.58 -26.00 -11.16
N ILE A 257 5.61 -25.60 -11.93
CA ILE A 257 6.76 -24.85 -11.40
C ILE A 257 6.28 -23.51 -10.82
N CYS A 258 5.47 -22.81 -11.61
CA CYS A 258 4.75 -21.63 -11.20
C CYS A 258 3.51 -21.44 -12.08
N PHE A 259 2.56 -20.67 -11.55
CA PHE A 259 1.41 -20.15 -12.25
C PHE A 259 1.67 -18.71 -12.70
N VAL A 260 1.39 -18.40 -13.96
CA VAL A 260 1.53 -17.05 -14.53
C VAL A 260 0.15 -16.50 -14.88
N PHE A 261 -0.13 -15.28 -14.41
CA PHE A 261 -1.36 -14.56 -14.75
C PHE A 261 -1.05 -13.17 -15.34
N PRO A 262 -0.93 -13.04 -16.67
CA PRO A 262 -0.31 -11.88 -17.29
C PRO A 262 -1.28 -10.77 -17.70
N SER A 263 -2.52 -10.79 -17.21
CA SER A 263 -3.59 -9.87 -17.63
C SER A 263 -3.22 -8.38 -17.51
N PHE A 264 -3.69 -7.56 -18.46
CA PHE A 264 -3.63 -6.10 -18.39
C PHE A 264 -4.69 -5.51 -17.45
N TYR A 265 -5.78 -6.26 -17.20
CA TYR A 265 -6.85 -5.86 -16.29
C TYR A 265 -7.60 -7.11 -15.80
N GLU A 266 -8.04 -7.07 -14.55
CA GLU A 266 -9.00 -8.02 -14.00
C GLU A 266 -9.94 -7.30 -13.03
N GLY A 267 -11.10 -7.88 -12.80
CA GLY A 267 -11.98 -7.44 -11.70
C GLY A 267 -11.54 -7.98 -10.34
N PHE A 268 -10.92 -9.16 -10.29
CA PHE A 268 -10.48 -9.80 -9.03
C PHE A 268 -9.32 -10.78 -9.25
N GLY A 269 -9.57 -11.86 -10.01
CA GLY A 269 -8.58 -12.89 -10.31
C GLY A 269 -8.67 -14.15 -9.43
N ILE A 270 -9.79 -14.88 -9.48
CA ILE A 270 -9.97 -16.16 -8.77
C ILE A 270 -8.81 -17.16 -8.98
N PRO A 271 -8.21 -17.30 -10.18
CA PRO A 271 -7.04 -18.17 -10.39
C PRO A 271 -5.88 -17.93 -9.41
N ILE A 272 -5.74 -16.71 -8.89
CA ILE A 272 -4.74 -16.39 -7.86
C ILE A 272 -5.03 -17.20 -6.60
N LEU A 273 -6.27 -17.18 -6.11
CA LEU A 273 -6.65 -17.92 -4.91
C LEU A 273 -6.55 -19.44 -5.10
N GLU A 274 -6.85 -19.92 -6.31
CA GLU A 274 -6.66 -21.32 -6.69
C GLU A 274 -5.19 -21.73 -6.61
N SER A 275 -4.29 -20.91 -7.17
CA SER A 275 -2.84 -21.13 -7.09
C SER A 275 -2.33 -21.15 -5.64
N PHE A 276 -2.84 -20.23 -4.80
CA PHE A 276 -2.49 -20.16 -3.38
C PHE A 276 -2.95 -21.41 -2.62
N PHE A 277 -4.19 -21.85 -2.84
CA PHE A 277 -4.72 -23.06 -2.21
C PHE A 277 -3.95 -24.33 -2.63
N ALA A 278 -3.50 -24.38 -3.88
CA ALA A 278 -2.67 -25.46 -4.40
C ALA A 278 -1.19 -25.37 -4.00
N LYS A 279 -0.79 -24.31 -3.29
CA LYS A 279 0.62 -24.00 -2.95
C LYS A 279 1.53 -23.92 -4.19
N CYS A 280 0.98 -23.37 -5.28
CA CYS A 280 1.73 -23.09 -6.49
C CYS A 280 2.38 -21.70 -6.36
N PRO A 281 3.69 -21.54 -6.62
CA PRO A 281 4.31 -20.22 -6.74
C PRO A 281 3.64 -19.41 -7.86
N THR A 282 3.39 -18.12 -7.61
CA THR A 282 2.54 -17.31 -8.48
C THR A 282 3.27 -16.07 -8.97
N ILE A 283 3.16 -15.80 -10.28
CA ILE A 283 3.74 -14.63 -10.95
C ILE A 283 2.61 -13.86 -11.64
N LEU A 284 2.49 -12.58 -11.32
CA LEU A 284 1.35 -11.76 -11.70
C LEU A 284 1.78 -10.48 -12.42
N SER A 285 0.95 -10.00 -13.33
CA SER A 285 1.05 -8.63 -13.82
C SER A 285 1.06 -7.62 -12.67
N ASP A 286 1.90 -6.60 -12.76
CA ASP A 286 1.92 -5.47 -11.83
C ASP A 286 0.74 -4.52 -12.07
N ILE A 287 -0.46 -4.96 -11.68
CA ILE A 287 -1.71 -4.18 -11.78
C ILE A 287 -2.38 -4.06 -10.42
N ALA A 288 -3.14 -2.99 -10.22
CA ALA A 288 -3.70 -2.61 -8.92
C ALA A 288 -4.49 -3.73 -8.23
N VAL A 289 -5.34 -4.45 -8.96
CA VAL A 289 -6.15 -5.55 -8.39
C VAL A 289 -5.29 -6.75 -7.99
N PHE A 290 -4.22 -7.07 -8.72
CA PHE A 290 -3.33 -8.17 -8.34
C PHE A 290 -2.50 -7.81 -7.12
N ARG A 291 -2.05 -6.55 -7.04
CA ARG A 291 -1.43 -5.99 -5.83
C ARG A 291 -2.40 -6.05 -4.62
N GLU A 292 -3.68 -5.77 -4.84
CA GLU A 292 -4.74 -5.86 -3.83
C GLU A 292 -4.94 -7.30 -3.32
N ILE A 293 -5.07 -8.28 -4.22
CA ILE A 293 -5.39 -9.67 -3.83
C ILE A 293 -4.16 -10.40 -3.30
N ALA A 294 -3.06 -10.38 -4.05
CA ALA A 294 -1.92 -11.27 -3.81
C ALA A 294 -0.87 -10.71 -2.87
N THR A 295 -0.96 -9.44 -2.45
CA THR A 295 0.00 -8.82 -1.54
C THR A 295 1.47 -9.08 -1.94
N ASP A 296 2.32 -9.44 -0.99
CA ASP A 296 3.68 -9.95 -1.12
C ASP A 296 3.76 -11.48 -1.40
N CYS A 297 2.63 -12.15 -1.64
CA CYS A 297 2.55 -13.60 -1.83
C CYS A 297 2.84 -14.06 -3.27
N ALA A 298 3.17 -13.13 -4.18
CA ALA A 298 3.48 -13.39 -5.58
C ALA A 298 4.68 -12.55 -6.04
N LEU A 299 5.33 -12.98 -7.12
CA LEU A 299 6.23 -12.11 -7.88
C LEU A 299 5.44 -11.30 -8.90
N TYR A 300 5.98 -10.16 -9.28
CA TYR A 300 5.30 -9.22 -10.17
C TYR A 300 6.20 -8.79 -11.32
N PHE A 301 5.58 -8.58 -12.47
CA PHE A 301 6.26 -8.12 -13.67
C PHE A 301 5.45 -7.03 -14.38
N GLU A 302 6.12 -6.15 -15.11
CA GLU A 302 5.47 -5.12 -15.91
C GLU A 302 4.68 -5.76 -17.07
N PRO A 303 3.36 -5.55 -17.20
CA PRO A 303 2.50 -6.31 -18.12
C PRO A 303 2.89 -6.26 -19.61
N HIS A 304 3.59 -5.22 -20.07
CA HIS A 304 4.02 -5.06 -21.46
C HIS A 304 5.46 -5.52 -21.71
N LYS A 305 6.16 -6.05 -20.69
CA LYS A 305 7.56 -6.48 -20.79
C LYS A 305 7.72 -7.98 -20.56
N ALA A 306 7.76 -8.73 -21.64
CA ALA A 306 8.00 -10.18 -21.62
C ALA A 306 9.33 -10.57 -20.95
N GLN A 307 10.37 -9.74 -21.06
CA GLN A 307 11.66 -10.00 -20.40
C GLN A 307 11.57 -9.93 -18.88
N ASP A 308 10.71 -9.06 -18.33
CA ASP A 308 10.49 -8.98 -16.89
C ASP A 308 9.77 -10.23 -16.39
N LEU A 309 8.74 -10.70 -17.12
CA LEU A 309 8.08 -11.97 -16.82
C LEU A 309 9.07 -13.15 -16.87
N ALA A 310 9.91 -13.24 -17.91
CA ALA A 310 10.94 -14.27 -18.00
C ALA A 310 11.91 -14.23 -16.81
N PHE A 311 12.35 -13.03 -16.42
CA PHE A 311 13.21 -12.85 -15.25
C PHE A 311 12.54 -13.35 -13.96
N GLN A 312 11.25 -13.05 -13.72
CA GLN A 312 10.54 -13.56 -12.53
C GLN A 312 10.39 -15.09 -12.54
N ILE A 313 10.17 -15.69 -13.71
CA ILE A 313 10.14 -17.15 -13.87
C ILE A 313 11.51 -17.75 -13.49
N GLU A 314 12.60 -17.14 -13.97
CA GLU A 314 13.97 -17.57 -13.63
C GLU A 314 14.25 -17.47 -12.13
N GLN A 315 13.74 -16.43 -11.45
CA GLN A 315 13.89 -16.33 -9.99
C GLN A 315 13.25 -17.53 -9.26
N ILE A 316 12.09 -18.00 -9.70
CA ILE A 316 11.47 -19.20 -9.13
C ILE A 316 12.29 -20.46 -9.43
N LEU A 317 12.75 -20.62 -10.67
CA LEU A 317 13.55 -21.77 -11.11
C LEU A 317 14.87 -21.87 -10.34
N GLN A 318 15.54 -20.74 -10.10
CA GLN A 318 16.87 -20.69 -9.49
C GLN A 318 16.82 -20.68 -7.95
N ASN A 319 15.68 -20.33 -7.35
CA ASN A 319 15.56 -20.15 -5.90
C ASN A 319 14.36 -20.90 -5.30
N PRO A 320 14.53 -22.19 -4.96
CA PRO A 320 13.48 -22.98 -4.30
C PRO A 320 13.06 -22.45 -2.91
N GLN A 321 13.90 -21.67 -2.24
CA GLN A 321 13.57 -21.02 -0.97
C GLN A 321 12.58 -19.87 -1.18
N LEU A 322 12.75 -19.08 -2.25
CA LEU A 322 11.80 -18.04 -2.64
C LEU A 322 10.42 -18.62 -2.94
N ALA A 323 10.35 -19.70 -3.73
CA ALA A 323 9.09 -20.41 -4.01
C ALA A 323 8.38 -20.89 -2.73
N ARG A 324 9.14 -21.43 -1.78
CA ARG A 324 8.61 -21.86 -0.46
C ARG A 324 8.13 -20.67 0.38
N SER A 325 8.84 -19.54 0.36
CA SER A 325 8.44 -18.33 1.08
C SER A 325 7.13 -17.76 0.53
N LEU A 326 7.02 -17.64 -0.80
CA LEU A 326 5.82 -17.12 -1.46
C LEU A 326 4.58 -17.97 -1.14
N THR A 327 4.71 -19.30 -1.23
CA THR A 327 3.60 -20.23 -0.96
C THR A 327 3.21 -20.28 0.52
N ALA A 328 4.15 -20.03 1.44
CA ALA A 328 3.85 -19.88 2.87
C ALA A 328 3.03 -18.61 3.14
N HIS A 329 3.42 -17.47 2.57
CA HIS A 329 2.68 -16.21 2.72
C HIS A 329 1.29 -16.33 2.06
N ALA A 330 1.24 -16.92 0.86
CA ALA A 330 0.00 -17.18 0.13
C ALA A 330 -1.01 -18.00 0.95
N SER A 331 -0.54 -18.98 1.72
CA SER A 331 -1.40 -19.82 2.57
C SER A 331 -2.09 -18.99 3.67
N LYS A 332 -1.36 -18.06 4.30
CA LYS A 332 -1.93 -17.14 5.31
C LYS A 332 -2.88 -16.14 4.65
N ARG A 333 -2.49 -15.58 3.51
CA ARG A 333 -3.32 -14.62 2.75
C ARG A 333 -4.65 -15.22 2.30
N LEU A 334 -4.69 -16.51 2.00
CA LEU A 334 -5.91 -17.21 1.59
C LEU A 334 -7.02 -17.19 2.66
N GLU A 335 -6.66 -17.06 3.94
CA GLU A 335 -7.63 -16.97 5.04
C GLU A 335 -8.59 -15.78 4.89
N ASP A 336 -8.17 -14.71 4.20
CA ASP A 336 -8.98 -13.54 3.89
C ASP A 336 -10.07 -13.81 2.84
N PHE A 337 -9.95 -14.90 2.09
CA PHE A 337 -10.76 -15.17 0.90
C PHE A 337 -11.53 -16.47 1.01
N SER A 338 -12.65 -16.43 1.72
CA SER A 338 -13.57 -17.56 1.83
C SER A 338 -14.99 -17.17 1.42
N TRP A 339 -15.73 -18.16 0.90
CA TRP A 339 -17.15 -17.98 0.61
C TRP A 339 -17.98 -17.70 1.86
N GLU A 340 -17.51 -18.11 3.04
CA GLU A 340 -18.14 -17.78 4.31
C GLU A 340 -18.00 -16.28 4.63
N LYS A 341 -16.78 -15.73 4.55
CA LYS A 341 -16.56 -14.28 4.69
C LYS A 341 -17.35 -13.48 3.65
N THR A 342 -17.34 -13.93 2.39
CA THR A 342 -18.11 -13.33 1.29
C THR A 342 -19.60 -13.25 1.65
N TYR A 343 -20.16 -14.36 2.15
CA TYR A 343 -21.55 -14.46 2.54
C TYR A 343 -21.91 -13.54 3.71
N GLN A 344 -21.11 -13.57 4.77
CA GLN A 344 -21.32 -12.76 5.97
C GLN A 344 -21.32 -11.27 5.64
N GLN A 345 -20.30 -10.78 4.94
CA GLN A 345 -20.21 -9.37 4.51
C GLN A 345 -21.36 -8.96 3.59
N THR A 346 -21.83 -9.88 2.75
CA THR A 346 -22.99 -9.63 1.88
C THR A 346 -24.28 -9.47 2.70
N MET A 347 -24.49 -10.33 3.71
CA MET A 347 -25.66 -10.23 4.60
C MET A 347 -25.61 -8.96 5.46
N GLU A 348 -24.44 -8.58 5.98
CA GLU A 348 -24.23 -7.33 6.71
C GLU A 348 -24.58 -6.13 5.84
N PHE A 349 -24.11 -6.11 4.59
CA PHE A 349 -24.42 -5.03 3.66
C PHE A 349 -25.92 -4.95 3.34
N TYR A 350 -26.61 -6.09 3.21
CA TYR A 350 -28.07 -6.09 3.04
C TYR A 350 -28.80 -5.50 4.23
N GLN A 351 -28.34 -5.79 5.45
CA GLN A 351 -28.91 -5.21 6.67
C GLN A 351 -28.67 -3.70 6.74
N GLU A 352 -27.47 -3.25 6.38
CA GLU A 352 -27.11 -1.83 6.33
C GLU A 352 -28.05 -1.06 5.38
N ILE A 353 -28.25 -1.54 4.16
CA ILE A 353 -29.16 -0.93 3.18
C ILE A 353 -30.60 -0.92 3.73
N ALA A 354 -31.06 -2.03 4.32
CA ALA A 354 -32.41 -2.13 4.87
C ALA A 354 -32.68 -1.17 6.04
N ILE A 355 -31.67 -0.93 6.88
CA ILE A 355 -31.75 0.04 7.98
C ILE A 355 -31.78 1.46 7.41
N ASN A 356 -30.87 1.80 6.50
CA ASN A 356 -30.78 3.13 5.90
C ASN A 356 -32.07 3.52 5.17
N HIS A 357 -32.69 2.57 4.46
CA HIS A 357 -33.98 2.80 3.80
C HIS A 357 -35.12 3.08 4.79
N LYS A 358 -35.18 2.35 5.91
CA LYS A 358 -36.19 2.59 6.96
C LYS A 358 -36.01 3.95 7.64
N MET A 359 -34.78 4.40 7.83
CA MET A 359 -34.49 5.70 8.43
C MET A 359 -34.89 6.84 7.48
N ARG A 360 -34.57 6.74 6.19
CA ARG A 360 -35.01 7.74 5.19
C ARG A 360 -36.53 7.88 5.14
N ASN A 361 -37.25 6.77 5.03
CA ASN A 361 -38.71 6.80 5.01
C ASN A 361 -39.35 7.33 6.31
N ARG A 362 -38.65 7.30 7.44
CA ARG A 362 -39.10 7.91 8.70
C ARG A 362 -38.89 9.43 8.69
N VAL A 363 -37.75 9.91 8.19
CA VAL A 363 -37.47 11.34 8.09
C VAL A 363 -38.45 11.99 7.10
N ASP A 364 -38.67 11.39 5.93
CA ASP A 364 -39.61 11.90 4.92
C ASP A 364 -41.07 11.90 5.43
N SER A 365 -41.43 11.01 6.37
CA SER A 365 -42.76 11.00 6.98
C SER A 365 -42.96 12.09 8.04
N VAL A 366 -41.89 12.55 8.70
CA VAL A 366 -41.94 13.64 9.68
C VAL A 366 -42.00 15.00 8.98
N ASP A 367 -41.23 15.19 7.91
CA ASP A 367 -41.27 16.44 7.11
C ASP A 367 -42.60 16.63 6.35
N SER A 368 -43.38 15.56 6.15
CA SER A 368 -44.72 15.64 5.53
C SER A 368 -45.86 16.03 6.49
N MET A 369 -45.59 16.17 7.79
CA MET A 369 -46.57 16.57 8.80
C MET A 369 -46.56 18.08 9.15
N ASP A 370 -45.53 18.83 8.75
CA ASP A 370 -45.36 20.25 9.12
C ASP A 370 -45.75 21.25 8.00
N PHE A 371 -46.51 20.83 6.98
CA PHE A 371 -46.98 21.71 5.91
C PHE A 371 -48.51 21.77 5.80
N VAL A 372 -49.18 22.12 6.90
CA VAL A 372 -50.55 22.68 6.87
C VAL A 372 -50.62 23.82 7.89
N GLY A 373 -50.47 25.06 7.42
CA GLY A 373 -50.63 26.25 8.27
C GLY A 373 -50.35 27.58 7.58
N SER A 374 -51.44 28.26 7.21
CA SER A 374 -51.61 29.70 6.91
C SER A 374 -50.93 30.32 5.68
N MET A 375 -51.77 30.57 4.66
CA MET A 375 -51.74 31.74 3.77
C MET A 375 -51.96 33.04 4.56
N ASP A 376 -51.26 34.12 4.19
CA ASP A 376 -51.78 35.45 3.84
C ASP A 376 -50.57 36.38 3.57
N SER A 377 -50.29 36.82 2.34
CA SER A 377 -50.92 37.87 1.52
C SER A 377 -50.35 39.29 1.76
N SER A 378 -49.91 39.87 0.64
CA SER A 378 -49.88 41.31 0.30
C SER A 378 -48.60 42.16 0.46
N THR A 379 -48.35 42.90 -0.64
CA THR A 379 -47.60 44.16 -0.85
C THR A 379 -46.07 44.12 -0.80
N ASP A 380 -45.29 44.29 -1.87
CA ASP A 380 -45.19 45.32 -2.94
C ASP A 380 -44.25 46.49 -2.57
N LEU A 381 -43.50 47.00 -3.58
CA LEU A 381 -42.60 48.17 -3.63
C LEU A 381 -41.17 48.00 -3.07
N SER A 382 -40.11 47.86 -3.88
CA SER A 382 -39.42 48.80 -4.80
C SER A 382 -38.14 49.39 -4.18
N LEU A 383 -37.06 49.34 -5.00
CA LEU A 383 -35.95 50.30 -5.21
C LEU A 383 -35.72 51.35 -4.09
N ASP A 384 -34.50 51.59 -3.59
CA ASP A 384 -33.37 52.06 -4.38
C ASP A 384 -32.06 52.07 -3.57
N SER A 385 -31.00 52.24 -4.34
CA SER A 385 -29.58 52.37 -4.08
C SER A 385 -29.11 53.61 -3.29
N THR A 386 -27.81 53.59 -2.97
CA THR A 386 -26.87 54.69 -2.68
C THR A 386 -26.30 54.81 -1.25
N MET A 387 -25.03 54.40 -1.17
CA MET A 387 -23.92 55.12 -0.54
C MET A 387 -24.22 56.56 -0.11
N ASP A 388 -23.84 56.92 1.13
CA ASP A 388 -22.63 57.73 1.30
C ASP A 388 -22.15 57.73 2.77
N SER A 389 -20.85 57.79 2.89
CA SER A 389 -20.03 57.97 4.09
C SER A 389 -19.97 59.44 4.51
N THR A 390 -19.95 59.74 5.81
CA THR A 390 -19.16 60.86 6.36
C THR A 390 -19.00 60.79 7.89
N LYS A 391 -17.72 60.78 8.29
CA LYS A 391 -17.06 61.50 9.40
C LYS A 391 -17.75 61.68 10.78
N SER A 392 -16.99 61.34 11.83
CA SER A 392 -16.73 62.20 13.02
C SER A 392 -15.78 61.45 13.99
N SER A 393 -14.50 61.85 14.13
CA SER A 393 -13.92 62.71 15.19
C SER A 393 -14.09 62.16 16.62
N ALA A 394 -13.04 61.57 17.24
CA ALA A 394 -11.95 62.20 17.99
C ALA A 394 -12.38 62.91 19.29
N HIS A 395 -12.03 62.38 20.48
CA HIS A 395 -11.36 63.14 21.56
C HIS A 395 -10.98 62.33 22.82
N THR A 396 -9.68 62.38 23.15
CA THR A 396 -9.03 62.56 24.48
C THR A 396 -9.42 61.73 25.71
N LYS A 397 -8.41 61.14 26.38
CA LYS A 397 -7.77 61.73 27.59
C LYS A 397 -6.53 60.94 28.08
N ASN A 398 -5.53 61.70 28.52
CA ASN A 398 -4.30 61.31 29.20
C ASN A 398 -4.55 60.71 30.59
N LEU A 399 -3.60 59.89 31.11
CA LEU A 399 -2.85 60.14 32.37
C LEU A 399 -1.92 58.95 32.76
N THR A 400 -0.61 59.24 32.69
CA THR A 400 0.47 59.00 33.69
C THR A 400 0.75 57.65 34.37
N GLN A 401 2.00 57.22 34.15
CA GLN A 401 3.05 56.80 35.11
C GLN A 401 2.92 55.53 35.98
N SER A 402 3.93 54.67 35.76
CA SER A 402 4.79 53.98 36.73
C SER A 402 4.24 52.75 37.48
N GLN A 403 4.78 51.58 37.12
CA GLN A 403 4.82 50.43 38.02
C GLN A 403 6.20 49.76 37.96
N THR A 404 6.90 49.84 39.08
CA THR A 404 8.14 49.11 39.40
C THR A 404 7.80 48.02 40.42
N HIS A 405 8.21 46.79 40.12
CA HIS A 405 8.56 45.66 40.98
C HIS A 405 7.66 45.18 42.16
N ILE A 406 7.15 43.95 41.99
CA ILE A 406 7.37 42.74 42.83
C ILE A 406 6.75 42.71 44.26
N LEU A 407 5.66 41.95 44.47
CA LEU A 407 5.65 40.58 45.06
C LEU A 407 4.23 40.07 45.39
N ALA A 408 4.05 38.78 45.08
CA ALA A 408 3.34 37.74 45.83
C ALA A 408 1.80 37.59 45.76
N HIS A 409 1.46 36.37 45.32
CA HIS A 409 0.27 35.58 45.65
C HIS A 409 -1.05 35.88 44.92
N ALA A 410 -1.10 35.48 43.66
CA ALA A 410 -2.31 34.86 43.13
C ALA A 410 -1.96 33.41 42.75
N GLN A 411 -2.47 32.47 43.54
CA GLN A 411 -2.43 31.04 43.25
C GLN A 411 -3.05 30.81 41.86
N THR A 412 -2.21 30.51 40.88
CA THR A 412 -2.66 30.01 39.58
C THR A 412 -3.27 28.63 39.80
N LYS A 413 -4.58 28.54 39.62
CA LYS A 413 -5.27 27.26 39.41
C LYS A 413 -4.50 26.48 38.34
N PRO A 414 -4.25 25.16 38.51
CA PRO A 414 -3.64 24.36 37.46
C PRO A 414 -4.60 24.38 36.27
N GLN A 415 -4.20 25.08 35.21
CA GLN A 415 -4.83 25.01 33.91
C GLN A 415 -4.61 23.57 33.44
N GLU A 416 -5.68 22.79 33.28
CA GLU A 416 -5.61 21.46 32.67
C GLU A 416 -4.95 21.61 31.30
N GLN A 417 -3.65 21.30 31.21
CA GLN A 417 -2.94 21.24 29.94
C GLN A 417 -3.50 20.03 29.20
N GLY A 418 -4.40 20.28 28.25
CA GLY A 418 -4.84 19.25 27.31
C GLY A 418 -3.63 18.60 26.63
N MET A 419 -3.73 17.30 26.31
CA MET A 419 -2.66 16.56 25.65
C MET A 419 -2.16 17.29 24.39
N LYS A 420 -0.85 17.53 24.31
CA LYS A 420 -0.20 18.04 23.09
C LYS A 420 -0.34 17.01 21.97
N LYS A 421 -0.53 17.51 20.74
CA LYS A 421 -0.67 16.70 19.52
C LYS A 421 0.56 16.83 18.65
N ALA A 422 1.19 15.72 18.29
CA ALA A 422 2.29 15.71 17.33
C ALA A 422 1.87 14.97 16.05
N LEU A 423 2.25 15.48 14.88
CA LEU A 423 2.09 14.80 13.60
C LEU A 423 3.47 14.38 13.06
N ILE A 424 3.68 13.08 12.90
CA ILE A 424 4.92 12.52 12.33
C ILE A 424 4.65 12.08 10.89
N ILE A 425 5.33 12.72 9.94
CA ILE A 425 5.29 12.37 8.52
C ILE A 425 6.52 11.52 8.23
N GLY A 426 6.34 10.27 7.79
CA GLY A 426 7.44 9.30 7.67
C GLY A 426 7.64 8.41 8.91
N ALA A 427 6.59 8.21 9.71
CA ALA A 427 6.62 7.43 10.95
C ALA A 427 7.07 5.96 10.77
N GLY A 428 6.92 5.39 9.57
CA GLY A 428 7.32 4.02 9.25
C GLY A 428 8.84 3.80 9.12
N GLY A 429 9.64 4.88 9.10
CA GLY A 429 11.10 4.80 9.09
C GLY A 429 11.72 4.66 10.48
N GLN A 430 13.04 4.45 10.52
CA GLN A 430 13.84 4.36 11.74
C GLN A 430 13.56 5.50 12.73
N ASP A 431 13.73 6.75 12.28
CA ASP A 431 13.67 7.91 13.17
C ASP A 431 12.23 8.15 13.62
N GLY A 432 11.27 7.92 12.71
CA GLY A 432 9.84 7.97 13.02
C GLY A 432 9.44 7.04 14.15
N TYR A 433 9.99 5.83 14.19
CA TYR A 433 9.76 4.88 15.29
C TYR A 433 10.29 5.38 16.63
N PHE A 434 11.57 5.79 16.69
CA PHE A 434 12.16 6.25 17.94
C PHE A 434 11.50 7.54 18.43
N LEU A 435 11.21 8.47 17.51
CA LEU A 435 10.53 9.72 17.83
C LEU A 435 9.13 9.48 18.36
N MET A 436 8.36 8.58 17.73
CA MET A 436 7.04 8.20 18.23
C MET A 436 7.13 7.65 19.66
N LYS A 437 8.07 6.74 19.93
CA LYS A 437 8.27 6.21 21.29
C LYS A 437 8.60 7.32 22.29
N LEU A 438 9.49 8.25 21.93
CA LEU A 438 9.84 9.39 22.77
C LEU A 438 8.62 10.27 23.06
N LEU A 439 7.83 10.61 22.04
CA LEU A 439 6.66 11.49 22.19
C LEU A 439 5.54 10.84 23.01
N LEU A 440 5.32 9.53 22.87
CA LEU A 440 4.38 8.79 23.72
C LEU A 440 4.83 8.80 25.18
N GLN A 441 6.13 8.61 25.45
CA GLN A 441 6.69 8.75 26.80
C GLN A 441 6.54 10.16 27.38
N LYS A 442 6.50 11.18 26.52
CA LYS A 442 6.22 12.58 26.87
C LYS A 442 4.71 12.91 26.93
N SER A 443 3.84 11.89 26.86
CA SER A 443 2.38 12.01 26.93
C SER A 443 1.75 12.84 25.80
N TYR A 444 2.30 12.76 24.59
CA TYR A 444 1.66 13.33 23.40
C TYR A 444 0.59 12.40 22.84
N GLU A 445 -0.47 12.98 22.26
CA GLU A 445 -1.30 12.32 21.26
C GLU A 445 -0.53 12.32 19.93
N VAL A 446 -0.15 11.13 19.45
CA VAL A 446 0.72 11.02 18.28
C VAL A 446 -0.10 10.65 17.05
N HIS A 447 -0.11 11.55 16.08
CA HIS A 447 -0.66 11.34 14.75
C HIS A 447 0.45 10.94 13.79
N ILE A 448 0.17 9.99 12.90
CA ILE A 448 1.13 9.54 11.90
C ILE A 448 0.52 9.55 10.50
N ILE A 449 1.32 9.92 9.48
CA ILE A 449 0.93 9.73 8.08
C ILE A 449 1.47 8.39 7.60
N VAL A 450 0.58 7.54 7.13
CA VAL A 450 0.88 6.24 6.53
C VAL A 450 0.54 6.32 5.05
N ARG A 451 1.50 5.99 4.19
CA ARG A 451 1.27 5.92 2.75
C ARG A 451 0.29 4.78 2.45
N HIS A 452 -0.64 5.01 1.54
CA HIS A 452 -1.50 3.97 0.99
C HIS A 452 -0.68 3.06 0.06
N LEU A 453 0.24 2.30 0.63
CA LEU A 453 0.93 1.25 -0.09
C LEU A 453 -0.08 0.11 -0.27
N PRO A 454 -0.21 -0.47 -1.47
CA PRO A 454 -1.07 -1.63 -1.69
C PRO A 454 -0.64 -2.89 -0.89
N TYR A 455 0.42 -2.74 -0.07
CA TYR A 455 0.96 -3.73 0.83
C TYR A 455 1.28 -3.10 2.19
N PHE A 456 0.84 -3.74 3.27
CA PHE A 456 1.66 -3.82 4.48
C PHE A 456 2.89 -4.66 4.09
N ARG A 457 3.92 -4.03 3.51
CA ARG A 457 5.23 -4.66 3.55
C ARG A 457 5.77 -4.46 4.96
N ASP A 458 6.40 -5.48 5.51
CA ASP A 458 7.30 -5.43 6.67
C ASP A 458 8.51 -4.46 6.47
N ILE A 459 8.42 -3.49 5.54
CA ILE A 459 9.34 -2.37 5.42
C ILE A 459 9.02 -1.29 6.48
N THR A 460 7.83 -1.30 7.07
CA THR A 460 7.64 -0.56 8.32
C THR A 460 8.34 -1.35 9.42
N PHE A 461 9.43 -0.78 9.96
CA PHE A 461 10.14 -1.28 11.16
C PHE A 461 9.26 -1.41 12.41
N VAL A 462 7.97 -1.14 12.26
CA VAL A 462 6.96 -1.05 13.28
C VAL A 462 5.83 -1.95 12.82
N HIS A 463 5.68 -3.11 13.46
CA HIS A 463 4.37 -3.73 13.52
C HIS A 463 3.51 -2.77 14.35
N TYR A 464 2.59 -2.05 13.72
CA TYR A 464 1.73 -1.10 14.43
C TYR A 464 0.93 -1.82 15.55
N ASP A 465 0.74 -3.13 15.42
CA ASP A 465 0.17 -4.01 16.45
C ASP A 465 0.98 -4.02 17.77
N ASP A 466 2.32 -3.95 17.74
CA ASP A 466 3.15 -3.91 18.97
C ASP A 466 2.90 -2.66 19.82
N LEU A 467 2.33 -1.60 19.22
CA LEU A 467 2.03 -0.33 19.88
C LEU A 467 0.61 -0.27 20.41
N TYR A 468 -0.32 -1.09 19.89
CA TYR A 468 -1.69 -1.18 20.41
C TYR A 468 -1.77 -1.91 21.74
N PHE A 469 -0.89 -2.89 21.97
CA PHE A 469 -0.99 -3.80 23.12
C PHE A 469 -0.18 -3.38 24.36
N THR A 470 0.64 -2.33 24.29
CA THR A 470 1.57 -2.00 25.40
C THR A 470 1.03 -0.95 26.38
N ASN A 471 0.06 -0.10 26.01
CA ASN A 471 -0.63 0.75 26.99
C ASN A 471 -1.94 1.38 26.44
N PRO A 472 -3.14 1.04 26.98
CA PRO A 472 -4.41 1.64 26.54
C PRO A 472 -4.53 3.16 26.80
N ALA A 473 -3.59 3.77 27.52
CA ALA A 473 -3.52 5.22 27.75
C ALA A 473 -2.86 6.02 26.62
N HIS A 474 -2.10 5.39 25.71
CA HIS A 474 -1.32 6.09 24.68
C HIS A 474 -1.99 5.95 23.30
N LYS A 475 -2.54 7.05 22.76
CA LYS A 475 -3.24 7.08 21.48
C LYS A 475 -2.28 7.40 20.33
N VAL A 476 -1.97 6.39 19.51
CA VAL A 476 -1.41 6.61 18.16
C VAL A 476 -2.56 6.62 17.15
N ILE A 477 -2.68 7.68 16.35
CA ILE A 477 -3.75 7.86 15.35
C ILE A 477 -3.13 7.94 13.96
N TYR A 478 -3.42 6.97 13.09
CA TYR A 478 -2.91 6.99 11.73
C TYR A 478 -3.87 7.71 10.77
N HIS A 479 -3.28 8.33 9.76
CA HIS A 479 -3.96 8.98 8.64
C HIS A 479 -3.36 8.49 7.35
N TYR A 480 -4.20 8.13 6.37
CA TYR A 480 -3.71 7.81 5.04
C TYR A 480 -3.37 9.09 4.29
N GLY A 481 -2.14 9.18 3.78
CA GLY A 481 -1.69 10.33 3.02
C GLY A 481 -0.31 10.11 2.41
N ASP A 482 0.05 10.94 1.44
CA ASP A 482 1.37 10.94 0.83
C ASP A 482 1.85 12.39 0.69
N ILE A 483 3.14 12.62 0.95
CA ILE A 483 3.74 13.96 0.89
C ILE A 483 3.74 14.55 -0.53
N THR A 484 3.55 13.70 -1.55
CA THR A 484 3.37 14.11 -2.95
C THR A 484 1.94 14.53 -3.28
N ASP A 485 0.96 14.19 -2.44
CA ASP A 485 -0.45 14.55 -2.59
C ASP A 485 -0.84 15.71 -1.65
N SER A 486 -0.90 16.92 -2.21
CA SER A 486 -1.30 18.13 -1.49
C SER A 486 -2.66 18.01 -0.82
N SER A 487 -3.61 17.29 -1.41
CA SER A 487 -4.99 17.21 -0.89
C SER A 487 -5.01 16.46 0.45
N SER A 488 -4.26 15.35 0.52
CA SER A 488 -4.13 14.57 1.75
C SER A 488 -3.47 15.37 2.88
N ILE A 489 -2.43 16.16 2.56
CA ILE A 489 -1.74 17.00 3.56
C ILE A 489 -2.68 18.08 4.10
N VAL A 490 -3.44 18.75 3.23
CA VAL A 490 -4.44 19.76 3.64
C VAL A 490 -5.49 19.13 4.55
N GLU A 491 -6.10 18.00 4.17
CA GLU A 491 -7.12 17.33 4.97
C GLU A 491 -6.58 16.92 6.35
N ILE A 492 -5.39 16.33 6.41
CA ILE A 492 -4.78 15.85 7.66
C ILE A 492 -4.47 17.03 8.57
N LEU A 493 -3.84 18.10 8.08
CA LEU A 493 -3.50 19.26 8.91
C LEU A 493 -4.76 19.99 9.41
N GLN A 494 -5.80 20.12 8.58
CA GLN A 494 -7.08 20.72 8.99
C GLN A 494 -7.77 19.91 10.09
N LYS A 495 -7.76 18.57 9.97
CA LYS A 495 -8.39 17.66 10.93
C LYS A 495 -7.63 17.56 12.24
N THR A 496 -6.29 17.47 12.17
CA THR A 496 -5.46 17.16 13.34
C THR A 496 -5.05 18.40 14.12
N LYS A 497 -4.85 19.55 13.44
CA LYS A 497 -4.35 20.81 14.02
C LYS A 497 -3.22 20.56 15.03
N PRO A 498 -2.10 19.93 14.60
CA PRO A 498 -1.07 19.47 15.51
C PRO A 498 -0.28 20.65 16.09
N HIS A 499 0.16 20.52 17.34
CA HIS A 499 1.03 21.51 18.00
C HIS A 499 2.46 21.41 17.47
N GLU A 500 2.88 20.21 17.07
CA GLU A 500 4.20 19.92 16.52
C GLU A 500 4.08 19.03 15.29
N ILE A 501 4.81 19.36 14.22
CA ILE A 501 4.89 18.56 12.99
C ILE A 501 6.35 18.18 12.75
N TYR A 502 6.59 16.87 12.58
CA TYR A 502 7.90 16.33 12.29
C TYR A 502 7.91 15.75 10.87
N ASN A 503 8.54 16.46 9.93
CA ASN A 503 8.71 16.01 8.55
C ASN A 503 9.98 15.16 8.41
N LEU A 504 9.81 13.83 8.47
CA LEU A 504 10.87 12.83 8.32
C LEU A 504 10.76 12.07 6.98
N ALA A 505 9.77 12.38 6.16
CA ALA A 505 9.49 11.66 4.93
C ALA A 505 10.40 12.08 3.76
N GLY A 506 10.52 11.17 2.80
CA GLY A 506 11.27 11.36 1.55
C GLY A 506 12.07 10.12 1.17
N ILE A 507 12.47 10.04 -0.11
CA ILE A 507 13.42 9.01 -0.56
C ILE A 507 14.76 9.26 0.12
N SER A 508 15.18 8.38 1.02
CA SER A 508 16.39 8.56 1.86
C SER A 508 17.66 7.90 1.31
N ASN A 509 17.54 7.03 0.30
CA ASN A 509 18.70 6.34 -0.29
C ASN A 509 19.37 7.21 -1.36
N VAL A 510 20.54 7.76 -1.04
CA VAL A 510 21.30 8.65 -1.92
C VAL A 510 21.61 8.01 -3.28
N LYS A 511 21.94 6.72 -3.31
CA LYS A 511 22.25 6.03 -4.57
C LYS A 511 21.02 5.92 -5.47
N LYS A 512 19.85 5.61 -4.91
CA LYS A 512 18.58 5.57 -5.67
C LYS A 512 18.17 6.93 -6.22
N SER A 513 18.61 8.03 -5.59
CA SER A 513 18.29 9.38 -6.10
C SER A 513 18.85 9.66 -7.49
N PHE A 514 19.95 9.01 -7.89
CA PHE A 514 20.52 9.14 -9.24
C PHE A 514 19.64 8.47 -10.30
N SER A 515 18.95 7.38 -9.98
CA SER A 515 18.03 6.70 -10.91
C SER A 515 16.61 7.24 -10.85
N MET A 516 16.21 7.90 -9.76
CA MET A 516 14.87 8.46 -9.55
C MET A 516 14.90 9.94 -9.10
N PRO A 517 15.56 10.84 -9.85
CA PRO A 517 15.77 12.22 -9.41
C PRO A 517 14.48 13.02 -9.29
N GLN A 518 13.53 12.85 -10.21
CA GLN A 518 12.23 13.54 -10.18
C GLN A 518 11.40 13.18 -8.95
N ASN A 519 11.31 11.87 -8.64
CA ASN A 519 10.57 11.40 -7.47
C ASN A 519 11.28 11.81 -6.16
N THR A 520 12.61 11.88 -6.17
CA THR A 520 13.39 12.40 -5.04
C THR A 520 13.08 13.87 -4.79
N ALA A 521 13.09 14.70 -5.84
CA ALA A 521 12.75 16.12 -5.75
C ALA A 521 11.29 16.32 -5.31
N ASP A 522 10.34 15.58 -5.90
CA ASP A 522 8.93 15.73 -5.57
C ASP A 522 8.62 15.36 -4.11
N SER A 523 9.20 14.26 -3.62
CA SER A 523 8.95 13.79 -2.24
C SER A 523 9.69 14.61 -1.16
N ILE A 524 10.89 15.12 -1.44
CA ILE A 524 11.69 15.86 -0.45
C ILE A 524 11.49 17.37 -0.59
N ALA A 525 11.76 17.92 -1.77
CA ALA A 525 11.76 19.36 -2.00
C ALA A 525 10.32 19.89 -2.04
N LEU A 526 9.54 19.45 -3.04
CA LEU A 526 8.16 19.90 -3.19
C LEU A 526 7.26 19.40 -2.06
N GLY A 527 7.52 18.20 -1.53
CA GLY A 527 6.82 17.67 -0.36
C GLY A 527 6.92 18.59 0.87
N THR A 528 8.12 19.08 1.17
CA THR A 528 8.33 20.04 2.27
C THR A 528 7.60 21.36 2.00
N LEU A 529 7.66 21.87 0.76
CA LEU A 529 6.93 23.06 0.36
C LEU A 529 5.41 22.90 0.54
N ARG A 530 4.84 21.76 0.12
CA ARG A 530 3.40 21.47 0.29
C ARG A 530 2.98 21.59 1.75
N ILE A 531 3.77 21.05 2.69
CA ILE A 531 3.47 21.13 4.12
C ILE A 531 3.54 22.59 4.60
N LEU A 532 4.63 23.29 4.31
CA LEU A 532 4.83 24.69 4.72
C LEU A 532 3.72 25.61 4.18
N GLU A 533 3.33 25.42 2.92
CA GLU A 533 2.26 26.19 2.30
C GLU A 533 0.88 25.83 2.87
N THR A 534 0.69 24.57 3.25
CA THR A 534 -0.53 24.14 3.95
C THR A 534 -0.62 24.76 5.35
N ILE A 535 0.49 24.80 6.11
CA ILE A 535 0.55 25.49 7.41
C ILE A 535 0.17 26.96 7.25
N ARG A 536 0.80 27.64 6.27
CA ARG A 536 0.57 29.06 5.99
C ARG A 536 -0.87 29.35 5.57
N SER A 537 -1.45 28.53 4.69
CA SER A 537 -2.79 28.74 4.13
C SER A 537 -3.91 28.43 5.12
N ILE A 538 -3.76 27.42 5.98
CA ILE A 538 -4.75 27.11 7.02
C ILE A 538 -4.59 28.08 8.22
N GLY A 539 -3.39 28.59 8.46
CA GLY A 539 -3.10 29.43 9.62
C GLY A 539 -3.11 28.66 10.93
N ILE A 540 -2.62 27.41 10.94
CA ILE A 540 -2.48 26.64 12.19
C ILE A 540 -1.29 27.16 13.00
N ASP A 541 -1.48 27.32 14.31
CA ASP A 541 -0.39 27.60 15.24
C ASP A 541 0.35 26.30 15.56
N THR A 542 1.50 26.09 14.92
CA THR A 542 2.26 24.83 14.98
C THR A 542 3.75 25.09 14.91
N ARG A 543 4.52 24.16 15.50
CA ARG A 543 5.99 24.13 15.39
C ARG A 543 6.40 23.04 14.40
N PHE A 544 7.14 23.42 13.35
CA PHE A 544 7.52 22.54 12.25
C PHE A 544 9.01 22.16 12.32
N TYR A 545 9.29 20.87 12.35
CA TYR A 545 10.63 20.30 12.21
C TYR A 545 10.81 19.70 10.82
N ASN A 546 11.90 20.04 10.15
CA ASN A 546 12.32 19.44 8.89
C ASN A 546 13.62 18.65 9.07
N ALA A 547 13.62 17.38 8.66
CA ALA A 547 14.83 16.58 8.57
C ALA A 547 15.66 16.98 7.34
N ALA A 548 16.65 17.85 7.52
CA ALA A 548 17.71 18.08 6.53
C ALA A 548 18.75 16.95 6.61
N SER A 549 19.94 17.12 6.02
CA SER A 549 20.98 16.09 5.99
C SER A 549 22.36 16.70 5.83
N SER A 550 23.39 16.09 6.40
CA SER A 550 24.79 16.47 6.18
C SER A 550 25.25 16.32 4.73
N GLU A 551 24.54 15.52 3.90
CA GLU A 551 24.87 15.36 2.46
C GLU A 551 24.82 16.70 1.69
N ILE A 552 24.16 17.73 2.23
CA ILE A 552 24.17 19.10 1.67
C ILE A 552 25.54 19.76 1.72
N PHE A 553 26.42 19.34 2.65
CA PHE A 553 27.79 19.86 2.77
C PHE A 553 28.75 19.23 1.76
N GLY A 554 28.39 18.10 1.14
CA GLY A 554 29.22 17.44 0.16
C GLY A 554 30.63 17.14 0.67
N ASN A 555 31.65 17.66 -0.03
CA ASN A 555 33.07 17.50 0.31
C ASN A 555 33.66 18.73 1.02
N ALA A 556 32.84 19.44 1.81
CA ALA A 556 33.33 20.51 2.68
C ALA A 556 34.49 20.03 3.57
N LYS A 557 35.47 20.90 3.81
CA LYS A 557 36.66 20.58 4.61
C LYS A 557 36.41 20.86 6.10
N GLY A 558 37.03 20.06 6.98
CA GLY A 558 36.93 20.22 8.43
C GLY A 558 35.57 19.82 8.99
N ALA A 559 35.35 19.97 10.29
CA ALA A 559 34.04 19.71 10.90
C ALA A 559 33.02 20.76 10.47
N GLN A 560 31.85 20.32 9.99
CA GLN A 560 30.83 21.20 9.43
C GLN A 560 29.79 21.60 10.48
N ASN A 561 29.46 22.89 10.51
CA ASN A 561 28.44 23.50 11.38
C ASN A 561 27.39 24.26 10.54
N GLU A 562 26.48 24.98 11.20
CA GLU A 562 25.36 25.69 10.55
C GLU A 562 25.78 26.81 9.60
N LEU A 563 27.04 27.28 9.71
CA LEU A 563 27.62 28.34 8.88
C LEU A 563 28.47 27.79 7.73
N THR A 564 28.74 26.48 7.69
CA THR A 564 29.53 25.87 6.63
C THR A 564 28.82 25.99 5.27
N PRO A 565 29.50 26.47 4.21
CA PRO A 565 28.93 26.52 2.87
C PRO A 565 28.49 25.15 2.35
N PHE A 566 27.40 25.13 1.59
CA PHE A 566 26.84 23.90 1.00
C PHE A 566 27.50 23.55 -0.33
N ASP A 567 27.70 22.25 -0.59
CA ASP A 567 28.31 21.73 -1.82
C ASP A 567 27.68 20.37 -2.23
N PRO A 568 26.37 20.31 -2.48
CA PRO A 568 25.65 19.04 -2.64
C PRO A 568 26.14 18.21 -3.84
N LYS A 569 26.29 16.89 -3.64
CA LYS A 569 26.85 15.95 -4.64
C LYS A 569 25.86 14.94 -5.22
N SER A 570 24.57 15.08 -4.93
CA SER A 570 23.54 14.15 -5.41
C SER A 570 22.18 14.84 -5.58
N PRO A 571 21.27 14.27 -6.40
CA PRO A 571 19.89 14.76 -6.48
C PRO A 571 19.19 14.79 -5.11
N TYR A 572 19.50 13.82 -4.24
CA TYR A 572 19.05 13.82 -2.84
C TYR A 572 19.52 15.06 -2.06
N ALA A 573 20.82 15.35 -2.10
CA ALA A 573 21.40 16.49 -1.38
C ALA A 573 20.83 17.82 -1.89
N ILE A 574 20.66 17.95 -3.21
CA ILE A 574 20.06 19.14 -3.84
C ILE A 574 18.60 19.31 -3.39
N ALA A 575 17.80 18.24 -3.37
CA ALA A 575 16.42 18.30 -2.91
C ALA A 575 16.32 18.66 -1.41
N LYS A 576 17.21 18.12 -0.57
CA LYS A 576 17.30 18.49 0.85
C LYS A 576 17.71 19.94 1.05
N LEU A 577 18.62 20.45 0.22
CA LEU A 577 19.04 21.84 0.27
C LEU A 577 17.90 22.80 -0.12
N TYR A 578 17.11 22.46 -1.13
CA TYR A 578 15.89 23.20 -1.47
C TYR A 578 14.93 23.24 -0.26
N ALA A 579 14.63 22.08 0.32
CA ALA A 579 13.73 22.00 1.47
C ALA A 579 14.24 22.85 2.65
N LEU A 580 15.54 22.82 2.93
CA LEU A 580 16.18 23.63 3.96
C LEU A 580 15.96 25.12 3.73
N TYR A 581 16.20 25.62 2.51
CA TYR A 581 15.98 27.03 2.18
C TYR A 581 14.50 27.42 2.24
N MET A 582 13.58 26.55 1.82
CA MET A 582 12.14 26.83 1.95
C MET A 582 11.73 26.96 3.41
N VAL A 583 12.25 26.11 4.30
CA VAL A 583 12.01 26.23 5.74
C VAL A 583 12.53 27.55 6.30
N ARG A 584 13.77 27.93 5.96
CA ARG A 584 14.35 29.23 6.35
C ARG A 584 13.48 30.39 5.86
N HIS A 585 13.08 30.34 4.60
CA HIS A 585 12.26 31.37 3.99
C HIS A 585 10.89 31.51 4.67
N TYR A 586 10.18 30.39 4.93
CA TYR A 586 8.87 30.44 5.58
C TYR A 586 8.96 30.90 7.04
N ARG A 587 10.05 30.56 7.74
CA ARG A 587 10.37 31.12 9.06
C ARG A 587 10.55 32.64 9.01
N GLU A 588 11.34 33.14 8.06
CA GLU A 588 11.68 34.56 7.98
C GLU A 588 10.53 35.43 7.45
N ALA A 589 9.89 35.00 6.36
CA ALA A 589 8.86 35.75 5.64
C ALA A 589 7.50 35.68 6.32
N TYR A 590 7.11 34.50 6.82
CA TYR A 590 5.76 34.26 7.37
C TYR A 590 5.74 34.05 8.88
N LYS A 591 6.90 34.14 9.55
CA LYS A 591 7.04 33.99 11.01
C LYS A 591 6.52 32.66 11.56
N ILE A 592 6.49 31.62 10.73
CA ILE A 592 6.16 30.26 11.16
C ILE A 592 7.32 29.73 12.01
N PHE A 593 7.03 29.11 13.15
CA PHE A 593 8.05 28.40 13.93
C PHE A 593 8.49 27.16 13.14
N ALA A 594 9.59 27.28 12.39
CA ALA A 594 10.08 26.22 11.52
C ALA A 594 11.60 26.05 11.63
N VAL A 595 12.07 24.83 11.86
CA VAL A 595 13.49 24.53 12.11
C VAL A 595 14.00 23.41 11.21
N ASN A 596 15.28 23.49 10.82
CA ASN A 596 15.97 22.38 10.18
C ASN A 596 16.91 21.71 11.17
N GLY A 597 16.73 20.41 11.37
CA GLY A 597 17.79 19.55 11.90
C GLY A 597 18.70 19.14 10.76
N ILE A 598 19.98 19.49 10.80
CA ILE A 598 20.98 19.09 9.80
C ILE A 598 21.70 17.86 10.34
N LEU A 599 21.13 16.68 10.06
CA LEU A 599 21.57 15.43 10.67
C LEU A 599 22.70 14.79 9.89
N PHE A 600 23.76 14.44 10.61
CA PHE A 600 24.78 13.50 10.15
C PHE A 600 24.26 12.07 10.19
N ASN A 601 25.04 11.09 9.72
CA ASN A 601 24.58 9.72 9.67
C ASN A 601 24.22 9.23 11.08
N HIS A 602 23.09 8.55 11.17
CA HIS A 602 22.63 7.95 12.41
C HIS A 602 21.94 6.64 12.10
N GLU A 603 22.32 5.63 12.87
CA GLU A 603 22.06 4.23 12.57
C GLU A 603 21.37 3.58 13.76
N SER A 604 20.83 2.39 13.57
CA SER A 604 20.19 1.60 14.62
C SER A 604 19.93 0.17 14.14
N PRO A 605 19.46 -0.75 15.00
CA PRO A 605 18.95 -2.04 14.57
C PRO A 605 17.84 -1.97 13.51
N LEU A 606 17.07 -0.88 13.49
CA LEU A 606 15.97 -0.58 12.58
C LEU A 606 16.43 0.14 11.31
N ARG A 607 17.73 0.17 11.03
CA ARG A 607 18.21 0.68 9.76
C ARG A 607 17.90 -0.33 8.65
N SER A 608 17.56 0.16 7.46
CA SER A 608 17.39 -0.71 6.27
C SER A 608 18.73 -1.31 5.84
N ASP A 609 18.70 -2.56 5.39
CA ASP A 609 19.86 -3.28 4.86
C ASP A 609 20.38 -2.76 3.52
N GLU A 610 19.70 -1.77 2.93
CA GLU A 610 20.23 -0.98 1.82
C GLU A 610 21.34 0.00 2.25
N PHE A 611 21.42 0.33 3.54
CA PHE A 611 22.45 1.21 4.10
C PHE A 611 23.66 0.38 4.60
N VAL A 612 24.84 0.99 4.47
CA VAL A 612 26.12 0.30 4.62
C VAL A 612 26.35 -0.30 6.01
N SER A 613 25.97 0.41 7.08
CA SER A 613 26.09 -0.02 8.48
C SER A 613 25.34 -1.34 8.74
N LYS A 614 24.03 -1.36 8.47
CA LYS A 614 23.18 -2.55 8.63
C LYS A 614 23.61 -3.68 7.71
N LYS A 615 23.98 -3.37 6.46
CA LYS A 615 24.50 -4.37 5.51
C LYS A 615 25.73 -5.08 6.05
N ILE A 616 26.68 -4.34 6.64
CA ILE A 616 27.90 -4.90 7.25
C ILE A 616 27.55 -5.73 8.48
N VAL A 617 26.76 -5.20 9.42
CA VAL A 617 26.35 -5.90 10.64
C VAL A 617 25.63 -7.22 10.31
N LYS A 618 24.66 -7.18 9.38
CA LYS A 618 23.91 -8.36 8.92
C LYS A 618 24.85 -9.41 8.34
N ALA A 619 25.74 -9.01 7.44
CA ALA A 619 26.68 -9.94 6.82
C ALA A 619 27.70 -10.50 7.81
N ALA A 620 28.22 -9.71 8.75
CA ALA A 620 29.12 -10.21 9.78
C ALA A 620 28.49 -11.36 10.57
N VAL A 621 27.27 -11.16 11.08
CA VAL A 621 26.55 -12.21 11.82
C VAL A 621 26.20 -13.42 10.93
N GLN A 622 25.76 -13.20 9.69
CA GLN A 622 25.41 -14.29 8.77
C GLN A 622 26.63 -15.11 8.31
N ILE A 623 27.77 -14.46 8.07
CA ILE A 623 29.03 -15.13 7.73
C ILE A 623 29.54 -15.95 8.92
N ALA A 624 29.51 -15.39 10.13
CA ALA A 624 29.87 -16.13 11.34
C ALA A 624 28.97 -17.36 11.57
N ASN A 625 27.69 -17.27 11.19
CA ASN A 625 26.73 -18.38 11.26
C ASN A 625 26.73 -19.30 10.01
N GLY A 626 27.58 -19.05 9.02
CA GLY A 626 27.67 -19.86 7.80
C GLY A 626 26.48 -19.75 6.83
N THR A 627 25.60 -18.76 6.99
CA THR A 627 24.42 -18.55 6.11
C THR A 627 24.69 -17.58 4.96
N GLN A 628 25.83 -16.89 4.99
CA GLN A 628 26.33 -16.05 3.90
C GLN A 628 27.82 -16.33 3.70
N GLU A 629 28.29 -16.37 2.45
CA GLU A 629 29.70 -16.67 2.18
C GLU A 629 30.59 -15.42 2.13
N LYS A 630 30.09 -14.33 1.52
CA LYS A 630 30.85 -13.10 1.25
C LYS A 630 29.96 -11.85 1.35
N LEU A 631 30.56 -10.73 1.70
CA LEU A 631 29.99 -9.39 1.68
C LEU A 631 30.62 -8.58 0.54
N TYR A 632 29.78 -7.95 -0.30
CA TYR A 632 30.24 -7.04 -1.34
C TYR A 632 29.96 -5.59 -0.95
N LEU A 633 30.96 -4.70 -1.09
CA LEU A 633 30.86 -3.29 -0.73
C LEU A 633 31.35 -2.37 -1.85
N GLY A 634 31.13 -1.07 -1.70
CA GLY A 634 31.67 -0.03 -2.58
C GLY A 634 32.99 0.51 -2.03
N ASN A 635 33.11 1.84 -1.98
CA ASN A 635 34.28 2.51 -1.42
C ASN A 635 34.44 2.23 0.09
N LEU A 636 35.52 1.53 0.47
CA LEU A 636 35.83 1.20 1.86
C LEU A 636 36.48 2.38 2.62
N ASP A 637 37.09 3.32 1.89
CA ASP A 637 37.81 4.46 2.45
C ASP A 637 36.88 5.64 2.78
N SER A 638 35.62 5.60 2.35
CA SER A 638 34.63 6.62 2.69
C SER A 638 34.46 6.75 4.20
N ARG A 639 34.53 7.97 4.73
CA ARG A 639 34.40 8.30 6.16
C ARG A 639 33.12 9.03 6.47
N ARG A 640 32.45 8.66 7.56
CA ARG A 640 31.21 9.29 8.03
C ARG A 640 31.18 9.39 9.54
N ASP A 641 30.49 10.41 10.03
CA ASP A 641 30.11 10.57 11.43
C ASP A 641 28.79 9.81 11.68
N PHE A 642 28.87 8.75 12.49
CA PHE A 642 27.79 7.80 12.76
C PHE A 642 27.32 7.91 14.22
N GLY A 643 26.12 8.43 14.42
CA GLY A 643 25.45 8.46 15.72
C GLY A 643 24.35 7.41 15.87
N TYR A 644 23.75 7.36 17.06
CA TYR A 644 22.60 6.50 17.33
C TYR A 644 21.29 7.24 17.07
N ALA A 645 20.41 6.64 16.27
CA ALA A 645 19.13 7.28 15.88
C ALA A 645 18.25 7.66 17.07
N LYS A 646 18.28 6.87 18.15
CA LYS A 646 17.52 7.15 19.38
C LYS A 646 17.98 8.45 20.07
N ASP A 647 19.27 8.76 20.03
CA ASP A 647 19.83 9.99 20.61
C ASP A 647 19.50 11.19 19.72
N TYR A 648 19.45 10.98 18.40
CA TYR A 648 19.20 12.05 17.43
C TYR A 648 17.75 12.53 17.50
N VAL A 649 16.77 11.63 17.68
CA VAL A 649 15.35 12.03 17.82
C VAL A 649 15.08 12.87 19.08
N GLU A 650 15.90 12.71 20.13
CA GLU A 650 15.83 13.58 21.31
C GLU A 650 16.20 15.03 20.95
N CYS A 651 17.24 15.22 20.15
CA CYS A 651 17.61 16.54 19.65
C CYS A 651 16.49 17.15 18.78
N MET A 652 15.84 16.36 17.93
CA MET A 652 14.68 16.83 17.13
C MET A 652 13.57 17.38 18.03
N TYR A 653 13.26 16.67 19.12
CA TYR A 653 12.28 17.11 20.11
C TYR A 653 12.71 18.40 20.81
N LEU A 654 13.96 18.46 21.30
CA LEU A 654 14.51 19.63 22.00
C LEU A 654 14.48 20.90 21.13
N MET A 655 14.77 20.77 19.83
CA MET A 655 14.70 21.89 18.89
C MET A 655 13.30 22.51 18.82
N LEU A 656 12.23 21.69 18.88
CA LEU A 656 10.86 22.20 18.91
C LEU A 656 10.45 22.73 20.29
N GLN A 657 11.18 22.44 21.36
CA GLN A 657 10.95 23.03 22.68
C GLN A 657 11.70 24.35 22.87
N HIS A 658 12.69 24.64 22.03
CA HIS A 658 13.44 25.90 22.08
C HIS A 658 12.52 27.12 21.88
N SER A 659 12.89 28.26 22.48
CA SER A 659 12.06 29.47 22.45
C SER A 659 12.06 30.14 21.07
N THR A 660 13.18 30.07 20.35
CA THR A 660 13.37 30.62 19.01
C THR A 660 13.57 29.51 17.97
N PRO A 661 12.98 29.63 16.76
CA PRO A 661 13.19 28.65 15.71
C PRO A 661 14.56 28.85 15.05
N GLU A 662 15.46 27.91 15.24
CA GLU A 662 16.82 27.94 14.68
C GLU A 662 17.19 26.60 14.06
N ASP A 663 18.11 26.64 13.08
CA ASP A 663 18.69 25.42 12.53
C ASP A 663 19.85 24.93 13.40
N PHE A 664 20.03 23.62 13.47
CA PHE A 664 21.06 22.98 14.28
C PHE A 664 21.71 21.79 13.55
N VAL A 665 23.03 21.68 13.62
CA VAL A 665 23.77 20.48 13.24
C VAL A 665 23.67 19.44 14.35
N ILE A 666 23.33 18.20 13.97
CA ILE A 666 23.18 17.05 14.87
C ILE A 666 24.19 16.00 14.42
N ALA A 667 25.26 15.84 15.21
CA ALA A 667 26.44 15.05 14.89
C ALA A 667 27.18 14.62 16.17
N THR A 668 27.92 13.51 16.11
CA THR A 668 28.75 13.03 17.22
C THR A 668 30.07 13.79 17.34
N GLY A 669 30.58 14.30 16.21
CA GLY A 669 31.91 14.90 16.11
C GLY A 669 33.04 13.89 15.92
N GLU A 670 32.71 12.61 15.70
CA GLU A 670 33.65 11.52 15.47
C GLU A 670 33.36 10.86 14.12
N GLN A 671 34.38 10.52 13.34
CA GLN A 671 34.21 9.90 12.01
C GLN A 671 34.93 8.55 11.91
N HIS A 672 34.29 7.60 11.24
CA HIS A 672 34.83 6.27 10.97
C HIS A 672 34.69 5.93 9.49
N SER A 673 35.67 5.19 8.97
CA SER A 673 35.62 4.63 7.62
C SER A 673 34.70 3.41 7.54
N ILE A 674 34.22 3.10 6.34
CA ILE A 674 33.47 1.87 6.09
C ILE A 674 34.33 0.63 6.45
N LYS A 675 35.64 0.71 6.20
CA LYS A 675 36.60 -0.31 6.60
C LYS A 675 36.63 -0.54 8.11
N GLU A 676 36.68 0.52 8.92
CA GLU A 676 36.65 0.45 10.39
C GLU A 676 35.33 -0.19 10.89
N ILE A 677 34.19 0.12 10.28
CA ILE A 677 32.91 -0.55 10.59
C ILE A 677 33.03 -2.06 10.37
N CYS A 678 33.61 -2.49 9.24
CA CYS A 678 33.82 -3.90 8.95
C CYS A 678 34.70 -4.57 10.00
N GLU A 679 35.83 -3.96 10.35
CA GLU A 679 36.76 -4.50 11.35
C GLU A 679 36.08 -4.70 12.71
N ILE A 680 35.36 -3.69 13.20
CA ILE A 680 34.66 -3.75 14.48
C ILE A 680 33.51 -4.76 14.45
N ALA A 681 32.68 -4.74 13.40
CA ALA A 681 31.53 -5.64 13.30
C ALA A 681 31.93 -7.12 13.20
N PHE A 682 32.97 -7.44 12.41
CA PHE A 682 33.48 -8.81 12.29
C PHE A 682 34.20 -9.27 13.56
N ALA A 683 34.94 -8.39 14.23
CA ALA A 683 35.55 -8.71 15.53
C ALA A 683 34.50 -9.08 16.59
N LYS A 684 33.35 -8.38 16.63
CA LYS A 684 32.21 -8.66 17.55
C LYS A 684 31.50 -10.01 17.29
N VAL A 685 31.84 -10.69 16.19
CA VAL A 685 31.38 -12.06 15.88
C VAL A 685 32.53 -13.07 15.83
N GLY A 686 33.71 -12.70 16.33
CA GLY A 686 34.87 -13.59 16.46
C GLY A 686 35.70 -13.76 15.19
N ILE A 687 35.60 -12.83 14.23
CA ILE A 687 36.37 -12.88 12.98
C ILE A 687 37.32 -11.68 12.93
N GLU A 688 38.64 -11.94 12.97
CA GLU A 688 39.65 -10.92 12.71
C GLU A 688 39.87 -10.75 11.20
N LEU A 689 39.67 -9.53 10.68
CA LEU A 689 39.89 -9.22 9.27
C LEU A 689 41.35 -8.83 8.99
N GLU A 690 41.87 -9.32 7.88
CA GLU A 690 43.14 -8.94 7.27
C GLU A 690 42.87 -8.40 5.86
N TRP A 691 43.38 -7.20 5.54
CA TRP A 691 43.14 -6.53 4.26
C TRP A 691 44.33 -6.66 3.32
N PHE A 692 44.05 -6.85 2.02
CA PHE A 692 45.07 -6.85 0.98
C PHE A 692 44.50 -6.32 -0.34
N GLY A 693 45.39 -5.93 -1.26
CA GLY A 693 45.01 -5.19 -2.46
C GLY A 693 44.62 -3.75 -2.16
N SER A 694 44.26 -3.00 -3.21
CA SER A 694 43.91 -1.58 -3.12
C SER A 694 42.81 -1.22 -4.13
N GLY A 695 42.04 -0.16 -3.82
CA GLY A 695 40.94 0.31 -4.66
C GLY A 695 39.93 -0.80 -4.95
N ILE A 696 39.59 -0.99 -6.24
CA ILE A 696 38.61 -2.01 -6.65
C ILE A 696 39.08 -3.45 -6.40
N ASN A 697 40.38 -3.66 -6.26
CA ASN A 697 40.96 -4.98 -6.00
C ASN A 697 41.15 -5.24 -4.50
N GLN A 698 40.76 -4.30 -3.63
CA GLN A 698 40.87 -4.47 -2.19
C GLN A 698 39.91 -5.55 -1.69
N LYS A 699 40.42 -6.42 -0.83
CA LYS A 699 39.67 -7.54 -0.25
C LYS A 699 39.95 -7.65 1.25
N GLY A 700 38.94 -8.07 2.01
CA GLY A 700 39.05 -8.45 3.40
C GLY A 700 38.95 -9.97 3.52
N ARG A 701 39.92 -10.60 4.18
CA ARG A 701 39.91 -12.03 4.49
C ARG A 701 39.93 -12.26 5.98
N ASP A 702 39.40 -13.39 6.41
CA ASP A 702 39.62 -13.87 7.78
C ASP A 702 41.11 -14.18 7.97
N LYS A 703 41.71 -13.59 9.00
CA LYS A 703 43.13 -13.74 9.33
C LYS A 703 43.50 -15.18 9.67
N HIS A 704 42.58 -15.96 10.25
CA HIS A 704 42.81 -17.34 10.67
C HIS A 704 42.55 -18.32 9.53
N THR A 705 41.38 -18.26 8.91
CA THR A 705 40.99 -19.23 7.86
C THR A 705 41.52 -18.87 6.48
N LYS A 706 42.02 -17.64 6.29
CA LYS A 706 42.44 -17.05 5.01
C LYS A 706 41.32 -16.97 3.95
N LYS A 707 40.07 -17.28 4.32
CA LYS A 707 38.90 -17.18 3.44
C LYS A 707 38.60 -15.71 3.13
N ILE A 708 38.38 -15.39 1.85
CA ILE A 708 37.93 -14.05 1.44
C ILE A 708 36.49 -13.86 1.88
N LEU A 709 36.24 -12.84 2.70
CA LEU A 709 34.92 -12.53 3.26
C LEU A 709 34.35 -11.22 2.71
N ILE A 710 35.19 -10.27 2.33
CA ILE A 710 34.77 -8.96 1.84
C ILE A 710 35.45 -8.68 0.50
N GLU A 711 34.65 -8.27 -0.50
CA GLU A 711 35.16 -7.83 -1.79
C GLU A 711 34.52 -6.51 -2.22
N VAL A 712 35.31 -5.66 -2.89
CA VAL A 712 34.80 -4.43 -3.49
C VAL A 712 34.10 -4.77 -4.82
N ASN A 713 32.90 -4.23 -5.02
CA ASN A 713 32.12 -4.38 -6.24
C ASN A 713 31.78 -2.99 -6.83
N PRO A 714 32.17 -2.71 -8.10
CA PRO A 714 31.93 -1.43 -8.76
C PRO A 714 30.46 -0.99 -8.75
N ASN A 715 29.54 -1.95 -8.74
CA ASN A 715 28.11 -1.66 -8.76
C ASN A 715 27.65 -0.91 -7.51
N TYR A 716 28.39 -0.89 -6.41
CA TYR A 716 28.03 -0.13 -5.20
C TYR A 716 28.53 1.32 -5.16
N PHE A 717 29.37 1.72 -6.12
CA PHE A 717 29.82 3.10 -6.22
C PHE A 717 28.69 4.03 -6.67
N ARG A 718 28.81 5.31 -6.31
CA ARG A 718 27.92 6.38 -6.77
C ARG A 718 28.59 7.12 -7.94
N PRO A 719 27.82 7.71 -8.87
CA PRO A 719 28.38 8.54 -9.94
C PRO A 719 29.22 9.71 -9.40
N LEU A 720 28.77 10.30 -8.30
CA LEU A 720 29.50 11.29 -7.52
C LEU A 720 29.32 10.94 -6.04
N ASP A 721 30.42 10.85 -5.30
CA ASP A 721 30.41 10.41 -3.90
C ASP A 721 31.11 11.44 -2.99
N ILE A 722 30.81 11.32 -1.70
CA ILE A 722 31.40 12.14 -0.65
C ILE A 722 32.48 11.32 0.04
N ALA A 723 33.69 11.86 0.12
CA ALA A 723 34.83 11.14 0.70
C ALA A 723 34.77 11.14 2.24
N SER A 724 34.44 12.28 2.86
CA SER A 724 34.43 12.47 4.31
C SER A 724 33.27 13.38 4.71
N SER A 725 32.67 13.10 5.87
CA SER A 725 31.59 13.89 6.48
C SER A 725 31.78 13.82 7.99
N ILE A 726 31.93 14.97 8.65
CA ILE A 726 32.10 15.09 10.11
C ILE A 726 31.47 16.39 10.60
N GLY A 727 30.65 16.32 11.65
CA GLY A 727 29.87 17.47 12.10
C GLY A 727 30.41 18.14 13.36
N ASP A 728 30.08 19.41 13.54
CA ASP A 728 30.28 20.16 14.76
C ASP A 728 28.90 20.57 15.33
N SER A 729 28.49 19.89 16.41
CA SER A 729 27.21 20.08 17.08
C SER A 729 27.28 20.99 18.31
N GLN A 730 28.32 21.82 18.44
CA GLN A 730 28.49 22.73 19.59
C GLN A 730 27.28 23.64 19.85
N LYS A 731 26.60 24.08 18.79
CA LYS A 731 25.40 24.93 18.93
C LYS A 731 24.27 24.19 19.65
N ALA A 732 23.99 22.94 19.25
CA ALA A 732 22.98 22.10 19.89
C ALA A 732 23.33 21.79 21.35
N GLN A 733 24.61 21.53 21.64
CA GLN A 733 25.07 21.31 23.02
C GLN A 733 24.83 22.56 23.90
N LYS A 734 25.25 23.74 23.42
CA LYS A 734 25.18 24.98 24.20
C LYS A 734 23.74 25.48 24.41
N LEU A 735 22.89 25.41 23.39
CA LEU A 735 21.55 26.00 23.43
C LEU A 735 20.44 25.01 23.81
N LEU A 736 20.60 23.73 23.48
CA LEU A 736 19.58 22.70 23.75
C LEU A 736 19.97 21.77 24.89
N GLY A 737 21.22 21.81 25.36
CA GLY A 737 21.73 20.86 26.35
C GLY A 737 21.84 19.43 25.83
N TRP A 738 21.82 19.22 24.52
CA TRP A 738 21.88 17.88 23.91
C TRP A 738 23.28 17.26 24.03
N ASN A 739 23.37 15.98 24.41
CA ASN A 739 24.63 15.25 24.51
C ASN A 739 24.90 14.41 23.24
N PRO A 740 25.81 14.84 22.34
CA PRO A 740 26.13 14.12 21.11
C PRO A 740 26.89 12.80 21.33
N LYS A 741 27.42 12.56 22.53
CA LYS A 741 28.24 11.40 22.87
C LYS A 741 27.53 10.43 23.81
N ASN A 742 26.20 10.47 23.85
CA ASN A 742 25.42 9.61 24.73
C ASN A 742 25.61 8.12 24.43
N THR A 743 25.69 7.74 23.16
CA THR A 743 26.06 6.39 22.70
C THR A 743 27.32 6.45 21.85
N SER A 744 28.35 5.67 22.20
CA SER A 744 29.59 5.61 21.41
C SER A 744 29.39 4.85 20.11
N PHE A 745 30.30 5.02 19.15
CA PHE A 745 30.26 4.29 17.90
C PHE A 745 30.38 2.76 18.09
N GLU A 746 31.26 2.29 18.97
CA GLU A 746 31.41 0.86 19.28
C GLU A 746 30.16 0.29 19.96
N GLU A 747 29.55 1.04 20.86
CA GLU A 747 28.30 0.67 21.52
C GLU A 747 27.16 0.56 20.50
N LEU A 748 27.06 1.52 19.56
CA LEU A 748 26.11 1.47 18.46
C LEU A 748 26.26 0.19 17.62
N ILE A 749 27.49 -0.15 17.21
CA ILE A 749 27.74 -1.38 16.44
C ILE A 749 27.39 -2.62 17.27
N GLU A 750 27.69 -2.63 18.56
CA GLU A 750 27.32 -3.74 19.46
C GLU A 750 25.80 -3.90 19.60
N ILE A 751 25.06 -2.81 19.80
CA ILE A 751 23.59 -2.81 19.83
C ILE A 751 23.04 -3.42 18.52
N MET A 752 23.59 -3.02 17.38
CA MET A 752 23.17 -3.53 16.08
C MET A 752 23.48 -5.02 15.89
N ILE A 753 24.67 -5.48 16.30
CA ILE A 753 25.07 -6.90 16.25
C ILE A 753 24.19 -7.75 17.15
N ASN A 754 23.94 -7.30 18.39
CA ASN A 754 23.12 -8.04 19.35
C ASN A 754 21.69 -8.20 18.85
N ALA A 755 21.09 -7.14 18.34
CA ALA A 755 19.76 -7.21 17.72
C ALA A 755 19.74 -8.15 16.51
N GLN A 756 20.79 -8.13 15.66
CA GLN A 756 20.87 -9.03 14.51
C GLN A 756 21.03 -10.50 14.89
N LYS A 757 21.78 -10.80 15.97
CA LYS A 757 21.89 -12.14 16.54
C LYS A 757 20.53 -12.63 17.06
N GLN A 758 19.80 -11.77 17.76
CA GLN A 758 18.44 -12.07 18.27
C GLN A 758 17.43 -12.34 17.13
N GLU A 759 17.50 -11.58 16.05
CA GLU A 759 16.66 -11.78 14.87
C GLU A 759 16.86 -13.19 14.27
N ILE A 760 18.12 -13.64 14.17
CA ILE A 760 18.45 -14.98 13.68
C ILE A 760 18.03 -16.07 14.66
N SER A 761 18.20 -15.88 15.98
CA SER A 761 17.77 -16.86 16.98
C SER A 761 16.26 -17.04 17.00
N ASN A 762 15.51 -15.94 16.88
CA ASN A 762 14.05 -15.96 16.87
C ASN A 762 13.49 -16.54 15.55
N GLY A 763 14.17 -16.30 14.42
CA GLY A 763 13.88 -16.97 13.14
C GLY A 763 14.27 -18.46 13.12
N GLY A 764 15.13 -18.92 14.04
CA GLY A 764 15.54 -20.32 14.19
C GLY A 764 14.56 -21.21 14.95
N GLY A 765 13.62 -20.63 15.70
CA GLY A 765 12.63 -21.36 16.52
C GLY A 765 11.49 -22.04 15.74
N LEU A 766 11.25 -21.65 14.49
CA LEU A 766 10.25 -22.28 13.61
C LEU A 766 10.80 -23.48 12.82
N ARG A 767 12.01 -23.96 13.16
CA ARG A 767 12.63 -25.18 12.62
C ARG A 767 13.00 -26.15 13.74
N LYS A 768 12.02 -26.58 14.53
CA LYS A 768 11.98 -27.87 15.24
C LYS A 768 10.63 -28.05 15.92
N ASN A 769 9.69 -28.59 15.15
CA ASN A 769 8.66 -29.58 15.51
C ASN A 769 7.51 -29.52 14.50
#